data_AF-A0AAW3A609-F1
#
_entry.id   AF-A0AAW3A609-F1
#
_cell.length_a   1.000
_cell.length_b   1.000
_cell.length_c   1.000
_cell.angle_alpha   90.00
_cell.angle_beta   90.00
_cell.angle_gamma   90.00
#
_symmetry.space_group_name_H-M   'P 1'
#
loop_
_entity.id
_entity.type
_entity.pdbx_description
1 polymer ?
#
loop_
_entity_poly.entity_id
_entity_poly.type
_entity_poly.pdbx_seq_one_letter_code
_entity_poly.pdbx_strand_id
1 'polypeptide(L)'
;MAENEVDAILQNYFATIAEKDSDALKLYEDNKRMRHLVEQTLKAREELEAQLCATQLLVTSLQTDLREKQHLIEAQEKASVVWCDSVAELRSILGRPSEVKQGLCDVVDDVRRMLAELRGLQQSMQYARWCCDEWEAYVLESLIASETRERRVFEHAAAHSLQALCEAAAEVFNVRMWAAAQKAATGSTIAHWEAWHATTQQEHENAAEKHAQALRRAEHEARHQARRAEAAHRNAEEMAQLLAAQQHAERVAHELRVVEAEAQVSLVDLLVRRCTAAEGNWCDAVLEVRTVTCRLKNTMEELSGLSQTHEQALVELEQNRLRVSKLSKKVEQFKEQHSELEELQQRCSSQQEELQSLRGKYVAIADKERTLRYQLSTSTECAAAKLLGVEESLQAAERRMAVLEERLRAKQEEARAAQNDVAALRRQVEQHRTTDAVLQATQQQLRETEKHAFNFQEALETLKVEHQEQLQAARDRHATEMAALAEANEDALHSQAAQARARAVEAEERAQRAEETAVREKEALQRELQAWTAEVDTLKSELARGRQRAEAEKTAREVLEQQSRSESSVLRSMVERSFDDARRGPQVAELQTRMKSLQQRNRLLEEACRRSAGVIAQLREALHREQMTSRTLRLTGNSLSA
;
A
#
# COMPACT_ATOMS: atom_id res chain seq x y z
N MET A 1 49.86 -109.58 -48.20
CA MET A 1 48.42 -109.87 -48.34
C MET A 1 47.72 -109.91 -46.98
N ALA A 2 48.28 -110.58 -45.96
CA ALA A 2 47.71 -110.59 -44.61
C ALA A 2 47.79 -109.25 -43.85
N GLU A 3 48.82 -108.42 -44.09
CA GLU A 3 48.95 -107.09 -43.47
C GLU A 3 47.84 -106.13 -43.92
N ASN A 4 47.42 -106.20 -45.19
CA ASN A 4 46.39 -105.31 -45.75
C ASN A 4 44.97 -105.60 -45.22
N GLU A 5 44.65 -106.85 -44.84
CA GLU A 5 43.34 -107.22 -44.27
C GLU A 5 43.23 -106.85 -42.80
N VAL A 6 44.31 -107.03 -42.03
CA VAL A 6 44.38 -106.59 -40.63
C VAL A 6 44.30 -105.06 -40.55
N ASP A 7 44.99 -104.34 -41.45
CA ASP A 7 44.90 -102.90 -41.54
C ASP A 7 43.48 -102.41 -41.90
N ALA A 8 42.78 -103.09 -42.82
CA ALA A 8 41.39 -102.74 -43.17
C ALA A 8 40.40 -102.98 -42.02
N ILE A 9 40.57 -104.08 -41.28
CA ILE A 9 39.73 -104.39 -40.10
C ILE A 9 40.00 -103.36 -38.99
N LEU A 10 41.27 -103.07 -38.69
CA LEU A 10 41.64 -102.05 -37.72
C LEU A 10 41.13 -100.66 -38.12
N GLN A 11 41.22 -100.29 -39.41
CA GLN A 11 40.64 -99.05 -39.93
C GLN A 11 39.13 -98.98 -39.71
N ASN A 12 38.38 -100.05 -39.96
CA ASN A 12 36.94 -100.11 -39.71
C ASN A 12 36.61 -100.03 -38.20
N TYR A 13 37.39 -100.68 -37.34
CA TYR A 13 37.23 -100.57 -35.89
C TYR A 13 37.51 -99.14 -35.40
N PHE A 14 38.58 -98.50 -35.86
CA PHE A 14 38.88 -97.10 -35.51
C PHE A 14 37.84 -96.13 -36.08
N ALA A 15 37.30 -96.38 -37.28
CA ALA A 15 36.20 -95.60 -37.84
C ALA A 15 34.92 -95.75 -37.01
N THR A 16 34.58 -96.96 -36.58
CA THR A 16 33.42 -97.22 -35.71
C THR A 16 33.61 -96.59 -34.33
N ILE A 17 34.81 -96.66 -33.76
CA ILE A 17 35.14 -95.99 -32.49
C ILE A 17 35.01 -94.47 -32.66
N ALA A 18 35.54 -93.89 -33.74
CA ALA A 18 35.43 -92.45 -34.01
C ALA A 18 33.97 -92.00 -34.22
N GLU A 19 33.13 -92.81 -34.87
CA GLU A 19 31.70 -92.56 -35.01
C GLU A 19 30.99 -92.62 -33.64
N LYS A 20 31.28 -93.64 -32.83
CA LYS A 20 30.73 -93.75 -31.46
C LYS A 20 31.21 -92.64 -30.54
N ASP A 21 32.46 -92.20 -30.67
CA ASP A 21 33.00 -91.06 -29.94
C ASP A 21 32.33 -89.75 -30.40
N SER A 22 32.06 -89.59 -31.71
CA SER A 22 31.28 -88.46 -32.24
C SER A 22 29.85 -88.46 -31.70
N ASP A 23 29.19 -89.60 -31.66
CA ASP A 23 27.85 -89.74 -31.11
C ASP A 23 27.82 -89.50 -29.59
N ALA A 24 28.82 -89.99 -28.86
CA ALA A 24 28.98 -89.73 -27.44
C ALA A 24 29.20 -88.24 -27.15
N LEU A 25 29.99 -87.54 -27.98
CA LEU A 25 30.18 -86.09 -27.89
C LEU A 25 28.89 -85.33 -28.21
N LYS A 26 28.14 -85.73 -29.24
CA LYS A 26 26.82 -85.13 -29.54
C LYS A 26 25.83 -85.32 -28.39
N LEU A 27 25.76 -86.52 -27.82
CA LEU A 27 24.90 -86.80 -26.66
C LEU A 27 25.34 -86.02 -25.40
N TYR A 28 26.64 -85.78 -25.23
CA TYR A 28 27.17 -84.93 -24.17
C TYR A 28 26.81 -83.47 -24.40
N GLU A 29 26.95 -82.96 -25.62
CA GLU A 29 26.54 -81.60 -26.00
C GLU A 29 25.04 -81.41 -25.84
N ASP A 30 24.22 -82.38 -26.26
CA ASP A 30 22.77 -82.33 -26.09
C ASP A 30 22.35 -82.44 -24.62
N ASN A 31 23.00 -83.28 -23.81
CA ASN A 31 22.79 -83.27 -22.36
C ASN A 31 23.19 -81.93 -21.73
N LYS A 32 24.29 -81.33 -22.18
CA LYS A 32 24.74 -80.01 -21.72
C LYS A 32 23.72 -78.93 -22.10
N ARG A 33 23.17 -78.98 -23.32
CA ARG A 33 22.09 -78.09 -23.77
C ARG A 33 20.80 -78.28 -22.98
N MET A 34 20.37 -79.53 -22.77
CA MET A 34 19.18 -79.83 -21.96
C MET A 34 19.33 -79.38 -20.52
N ARG A 35 20.48 -79.63 -19.87
CA ARG A 35 20.76 -79.12 -18.52
C ARG A 35 20.68 -77.60 -18.48
N HIS A 36 21.29 -76.93 -19.45
CA HIS A 36 21.22 -75.47 -19.52
C HIS A 36 19.78 -74.96 -19.68
N LEU A 37 18.97 -75.63 -20.50
CA LEU A 37 17.56 -75.26 -20.71
C LEU A 37 16.70 -75.53 -19.47
N VAL A 38 16.96 -76.62 -18.74
CA VAL A 38 16.31 -76.90 -17.43
C VAL A 38 16.73 -75.85 -16.39
N GLU A 39 18.00 -75.51 -16.31
CA GLU A 39 18.48 -74.45 -15.40
C GLU A 39 17.85 -73.09 -15.73
N GLN A 40 17.73 -72.73 -17.01
CA GLN A 40 17.07 -71.50 -17.44
C GLN A 40 15.58 -71.48 -17.10
N THR A 41 14.87 -72.58 -17.34
CA THR A 41 13.43 -72.69 -17.04
C THR A 41 13.15 -72.68 -15.54
N LEU A 42 14.00 -73.31 -14.72
CA LEU A 42 13.91 -73.23 -13.26
C LEU A 42 14.14 -71.80 -12.76
N LYS A 43 15.18 -71.12 -13.25
CA LYS A 43 15.42 -69.70 -12.91
C LYS A 43 14.24 -68.81 -13.29
N ALA A 44 13.71 -68.96 -14.51
CA ALA A 44 12.55 -68.19 -14.95
C ALA A 44 11.31 -68.46 -14.07
N ARG A 45 11.14 -69.71 -13.60
CA ARG A 45 10.06 -70.07 -12.68
C ARG A 45 10.25 -69.45 -11.30
N GLU A 46 11.45 -69.50 -10.74
CA GLU A 46 11.78 -68.86 -9.46
C GLU A 46 11.55 -67.34 -9.53
N GLU A 47 11.93 -66.70 -10.64
CA GLU A 47 11.68 -65.28 -10.89
C GLU A 47 10.18 -64.97 -10.94
N LEU A 48 9.38 -65.81 -11.62
CA LEU A 48 7.92 -65.65 -11.67
C LEU A 48 7.26 -65.85 -10.30
N GLU A 49 7.69 -66.85 -9.53
CA GLU A 49 7.19 -67.10 -8.17
C GLU A 49 7.56 -65.95 -7.23
N ALA A 50 8.78 -65.40 -7.33
CA ALA A 50 9.18 -64.22 -6.58
C ALA A 50 8.35 -62.98 -6.94
N GLN A 51 8.08 -62.77 -8.23
CA GLN A 51 7.19 -61.69 -8.70
C GLN A 51 5.76 -61.86 -8.21
N LEU A 52 5.23 -63.09 -8.22
CA LEU A 52 3.89 -63.40 -7.69
C LEU A 52 3.81 -63.11 -6.19
N CYS A 53 4.79 -63.54 -5.40
CA CYS A 53 4.85 -63.24 -3.97
C CYS A 53 4.96 -61.73 -3.70
N ALA A 54 5.81 -61.02 -4.45
CA ALA A 54 5.96 -59.57 -4.32
C ALA A 54 4.67 -58.82 -4.66
N THR A 55 3.97 -59.23 -5.72
CA THR A 55 2.69 -58.63 -6.12
C THR A 55 1.57 -58.93 -5.12
N GLN A 56 1.52 -60.14 -4.54
CA GLN A 56 0.57 -60.45 -3.47
C GLN A 56 0.81 -59.60 -2.23
N LEU A 57 2.07 -59.47 -1.79
CA LEU A 57 2.42 -58.59 -0.67
C LEU A 57 2.03 -57.15 -0.95
N LEU A 58 2.31 -56.65 -2.16
CA LEU A 58 1.90 -55.31 -2.58
C LEU A 58 0.38 -55.15 -2.54
N VAL A 59 -0.40 -56.11 -3.06
CA VAL A 59 -1.87 -56.05 -3.01
C VAL A 59 -2.37 -56.02 -1.57
N THR A 60 -1.81 -56.84 -0.67
CA THR A 60 -2.20 -56.79 0.75
C THR A 60 -1.87 -55.46 1.40
N SER A 61 -0.69 -54.88 1.12
CA SER A 61 -0.32 -53.54 1.60
C SER A 61 -1.26 -52.46 1.06
N LEU A 62 -1.61 -52.52 -0.23
CA LEU A 62 -2.54 -51.55 -0.81
C LEU A 62 -3.96 -51.69 -0.22
N GLN A 63 -4.38 -52.90 0.11
CA GLN A 63 -5.65 -53.14 0.79
C GLN A 63 -5.64 -52.63 2.24
N THR A 64 -4.54 -52.79 2.98
CA THR A 64 -4.42 -52.22 4.33
C THR A 64 -4.41 -50.71 4.27
N ASP A 65 -3.63 -50.13 3.35
CA ASP A 65 -3.58 -48.68 3.16
C ASP A 65 -4.97 -48.14 2.79
N LEU A 66 -5.71 -48.82 1.90
CA LEU A 66 -7.07 -48.44 1.55
C LEU A 66 -7.99 -48.38 2.78
N ARG A 67 -7.94 -49.40 3.65
CA ARG A 67 -8.76 -49.44 4.89
C ARG A 67 -8.37 -48.35 5.87
N GLU A 68 -7.08 -48.10 6.05
CA GLU A 68 -6.59 -47.01 6.90
C GLU A 68 -7.07 -45.64 6.38
N LYS A 69 -6.99 -45.42 5.06
CA LYS A 69 -7.50 -44.19 4.45
C LYS A 69 -9.02 -44.06 4.60
N GLN A 70 -9.78 -45.15 4.47
CA GLN A 70 -11.22 -45.16 4.72
C GLN A 70 -11.56 -44.75 6.16
N HIS A 71 -10.88 -45.33 7.16
CA HIS A 71 -11.09 -44.95 8.56
C HIS A 71 -10.70 -43.50 8.86
N LEU A 72 -9.65 -42.98 8.22
CA LEU A 72 -9.29 -41.56 8.33
C LEU A 72 -10.37 -40.64 7.75
N ILE A 73 -10.97 -41.02 6.62
CA ILE A 73 -12.09 -40.26 6.03
C ILE A 73 -13.29 -40.29 6.96
N GLU A 74 -13.70 -41.46 7.46
CA GLU A 74 -14.83 -41.58 8.39
C GLU A 74 -14.61 -40.76 9.68
N ALA A 75 -13.39 -40.76 10.22
CA ALA A 75 -13.05 -39.95 11.39
C ALA A 75 -13.12 -38.45 11.10
N GLN A 76 -12.64 -38.02 9.93
CA GLN A 76 -12.70 -36.64 9.47
C GLN A 76 -14.14 -36.17 9.25
N GLU A 77 -14.99 -37.02 8.65
CA GLU A 77 -16.42 -36.71 8.45
C GLU A 77 -17.13 -36.54 9.80
N LYS A 78 -16.93 -37.45 10.75
CA LYS A 78 -17.49 -37.34 12.10
C LYS A 78 -17.03 -36.06 12.80
N ALA A 79 -15.74 -35.74 12.73
CA ALA A 79 -15.21 -34.50 13.28
C ALA A 79 -15.88 -33.29 12.60
N SER A 80 -15.96 -33.28 11.27
CA SER A 80 -16.57 -32.20 10.50
C SER A 80 -18.02 -31.94 10.89
N VAL A 81 -18.81 -32.98 11.15
CA VAL A 81 -20.20 -32.83 11.63
C VAL A 81 -20.23 -32.09 12.97
N VAL A 82 -19.40 -32.51 13.93
CA VAL A 82 -19.31 -31.85 15.24
C VAL A 82 -18.87 -30.38 15.11
N TRP A 83 -17.91 -30.09 14.23
CA TRP A 83 -17.50 -28.72 13.94
C TRP A 83 -18.64 -27.90 13.34
N CYS A 84 -19.36 -28.45 12.36
CA CYS A 84 -20.50 -27.77 11.74
C CYS A 84 -21.61 -27.48 12.76
N ASP A 85 -21.94 -28.43 13.63
CA ASP A 85 -22.94 -28.26 14.69
C ASP A 85 -22.52 -27.17 15.68
N SER A 86 -21.26 -27.20 16.14
CA SER A 86 -20.70 -26.19 17.05
C SER A 86 -20.73 -24.79 16.42
N VAL A 87 -20.42 -24.68 15.12
CA VAL A 87 -20.49 -23.41 14.40
C VAL A 87 -21.94 -22.96 14.22
N ALA A 88 -22.88 -23.88 14.00
CA ALA A 88 -24.31 -23.56 13.91
C ALA A 88 -24.84 -23.02 15.25
N GLU A 89 -24.44 -23.61 16.38
CA GLU A 89 -24.74 -23.09 17.71
C GLU A 89 -24.15 -21.69 17.94
N LEU A 90 -22.87 -21.49 17.61
CA LEU A 90 -22.23 -20.17 17.70
C LEU A 90 -22.94 -19.12 16.84
N ARG A 91 -23.36 -19.49 15.63
CA ARG A 91 -24.15 -18.63 14.74
C ARG A 91 -25.51 -18.29 15.32
N SER A 92 -26.17 -19.23 15.99
CA SER A 92 -27.43 -18.99 16.69
C SER A 92 -27.23 -17.96 17.82
N ILE A 93 -26.22 -18.15 18.66
CA ILE A 93 -25.88 -17.24 19.77
C ILE A 93 -25.54 -15.83 19.26
N LEU A 94 -24.79 -15.75 18.16
CA LEU A 94 -24.37 -14.47 17.56
C LEU A 94 -25.45 -13.81 16.69
N GLY A 95 -26.62 -14.43 16.53
CA GLY A 95 -27.71 -13.91 15.68
C GLY A 95 -27.36 -13.89 14.18
N ARG A 96 -26.49 -14.81 13.73
CA ARG A 96 -25.98 -14.90 12.34
C ARG A 96 -26.32 -16.24 11.69
N PRO A 97 -27.62 -16.55 11.45
CA PRO A 97 -28.03 -17.86 10.96
C PRO A 97 -27.66 -18.15 9.50
N SER A 98 -27.26 -17.14 8.72
CA SER A 98 -27.08 -17.26 7.26
C SER A 98 -25.60 -17.34 6.87
N GLU A 99 -25.11 -18.52 6.51
CA GLU A 99 -23.73 -18.73 6.01
C GLU A 99 -23.41 -17.95 4.74
N VAL A 100 -24.41 -17.73 3.88
CA VAL A 100 -24.25 -17.06 2.58
C VAL A 100 -23.92 -15.57 2.72
N LYS A 101 -24.36 -14.95 3.83
CA LYS A 101 -24.19 -13.52 4.05
C LYS A 101 -22.99 -13.21 4.94
N GLN A 102 -22.69 -14.11 5.87
CA GLN A 102 -21.64 -13.98 6.88
C GLN A 102 -20.88 -15.31 6.96
N GLY A 103 -19.62 -15.27 6.53
CA GLY A 103 -18.79 -16.46 6.45
C GLY A 103 -18.34 -16.96 7.82
N LEU A 104 -17.67 -18.11 7.85
CA LEU A 104 -17.06 -18.65 9.08
C LEU A 104 -16.05 -17.66 9.69
N CYS A 105 -15.27 -16.98 8.86
CA CYS A 105 -14.31 -15.96 9.33
C CYS A 105 -14.99 -14.85 10.12
N ASP A 106 -16.18 -14.40 9.70
CA ASP A 106 -16.92 -13.36 10.41
C ASP A 106 -17.33 -13.81 11.81
N VAL A 107 -17.80 -15.07 11.93
CA VAL A 107 -18.18 -15.71 13.20
C VAL A 107 -16.96 -15.83 14.12
N VAL A 108 -15.84 -16.33 13.60
CA VAL A 108 -14.58 -16.46 14.35
C VAL A 108 -14.09 -15.09 14.83
N ASP A 109 -14.17 -14.06 14.00
CA ASP A 109 -13.75 -12.72 14.39
C ASP A 109 -14.66 -12.08 15.44
N ASP A 110 -15.97 -12.39 15.42
CA ASP A 110 -16.86 -11.96 16.51
C ASP A 110 -16.54 -12.69 17.81
N VAL A 111 -16.28 -14.00 17.77
CA VAL A 111 -15.87 -14.78 18.95
C VAL A 111 -14.55 -14.25 19.51
N ARG A 112 -13.58 -13.92 18.65
CA ARG A 112 -12.32 -13.29 19.07
C ARG A 112 -12.55 -11.93 19.74
N ARG A 113 -13.44 -11.11 19.18
CA ARG A 113 -13.81 -9.81 19.77
C ARG A 113 -14.49 -9.98 21.13
N MET A 114 -15.48 -10.86 21.24
CA MET A 114 -16.13 -11.16 22.53
C MET A 114 -15.12 -11.70 23.56
N LEU A 115 -14.18 -12.57 23.17
CA LEU A 115 -13.13 -13.05 24.06
C LEU A 115 -12.18 -11.93 24.52
N ALA A 116 -11.85 -10.98 23.64
CA ALA A 116 -11.04 -9.82 23.99
C ALA A 116 -11.79 -8.88 24.95
N GLU A 117 -13.07 -8.63 24.70
CA GLU A 117 -13.96 -7.85 25.58
C GLU A 117 -14.11 -8.51 26.95
N LEU A 118 -14.33 -9.84 26.99
CA LEU A 118 -14.44 -10.59 28.24
C LEU A 118 -13.14 -10.55 29.06
N ARG A 119 -11.97 -10.62 28.41
CA ARG A 119 -10.69 -10.41 29.09
C ARG A 119 -10.55 -8.99 29.61
N GLY A 120 -10.94 -7.98 28.84
CA GLY A 120 -10.95 -6.58 29.28
C GLY A 120 -11.86 -6.36 30.49
N LEU A 121 -13.05 -6.94 30.47
CA LEU A 121 -14.00 -6.90 31.59
C LEU A 121 -13.43 -7.58 32.83
N GLN A 122 -12.83 -8.76 32.70
CA GLN A 122 -12.18 -9.45 33.83
C GLN A 122 -11.07 -8.61 34.47
N GLN A 123 -10.23 -7.95 33.65
CA GLN A 123 -9.19 -7.06 34.15
C GLN A 123 -9.79 -5.83 34.86
N SER A 124 -10.82 -5.22 34.28
CA SER A 124 -11.50 -4.07 34.90
C SER A 124 -12.17 -4.44 36.23
N MET A 125 -12.74 -5.64 36.32
CA MET A 125 -13.36 -6.16 37.54
C MET A 125 -12.33 -6.49 38.62
N GLN A 126 -11.16 -7.02 38.24
CA GLN A 126 -10.04 -7.22 39.16
C GLN A 126 -9.51 -5.89 39.69
N TYR A 127 -9.38 -4.88 38.83
CA TYR A 127 -8.96 -3.55 39.24
C TYR A 127 -9.98 -2.89 40.17
N ALA A 128 -11.28 -2.98 39.85
CA ALA A 128 -12.33 -2.46 40.72
C ALA A 128 -12.34 -3.12 42.10
N ARG A 129 -12.15 -4.45 42.16
CA ARG A 129 -11.99 -5.18 43.43
C ARG A 129 -10.79 -4.68 44.23
N TRP A 130 -9.63 -4.56 43.58
CA TRP A 130 -8.44 -4.02 44.23
C TRP A 130 -8.69 -2.62 44.79
N CYS A 131 -9.34 -1.73 44.03
CA CYS A 131 -9.71 -0.41 44.56
C CYS A 131 -10.64 -0.49 45.77
N CYS A 132 -11.67 -1.34 45.74
CA CYS A 132 -12.55 -1.54 46.89
C CYS A 132 -11.78 -2.02 48.12
N ASP A 133 -10.90 -3.00 47.96
CA ASP A 133 -10.08 -3.55 49.05
C ASP A 133 -9.14 -2.48 49.63
N GLU A 134 -8.51 -1.66 48.79
CA GLU A 134 -7.64 -0.55 49.23
C GLU A 134 -8.43 0.54 49.96
N TRP A 135 -9.64 0.88 49.50
CA TRP A 135 -10.50 1.83 50.19
C TRP A 135 -10.98 1.30 51.55
N GLU A 136 -11.35 0.01 51.63
CA GLU A 136 -11.70 -0.64 52.89
C GLU A 136 -10.52 -0.67 53.86
N ALA A 137 -9.32 -1.02 53.38
CA ALA A 137 -8.09 -0.99 54.17
C ALA A 137 -7.78 0.42 54.67
N TYR A 138 -7.87 1.44 53.81
CA TYR A 138 -7.68 2.83 54.19
C TYR A 138 -8.67 3.29 55.27
N VAL A 139 -9.96 2.94 55.13
CA VAL A 139 -10.98 3.27 56.13
C VAL A 139 -10.67 2.60 57.47
N LEU A 140 -10.29 1.31 57.46
CA LEU A 140 -9.89 0.57 58.67
C LEU A 140 -8.65 1.20 59.33
N GLU A 141 -7.61 1.54 58.55
CA GLU A 141 -6.40 2.20 59.05
C GLU A 141 -6.72 3.57 59.65
N SER A 142 -7.60 4.35 59.02
CA SER A 142 -8.02 5.65 59.53
C SER A 142 -8.78 5.53 60.85
N LEU A 143 -9.65 4.52 60.99
CA LEU A 143 -10.36 4.19 62.22
C LEU A 143 -9.39 3.78 63.33
N ILE A 144 -8.45 2.87 63.05
CA ILE A 144 -7.41 2.46 64.01
C ILE A 144 -6.56 3.67 64.43
N ALA A 145 -6.18 4.54 63.48
CA ALA A 145 -5.41 5.75 63.78
C ALA A 145 -6.22 6.73 64.65
N SER A 146 -7.53 6.87 64.43
CA SER A 146 -8.39 7.70 65.28
C SER A 146 -8.53 7.13 66.70
N GLU A 147 -8.75 5.82 66.80
CA GLU A 147 -8.93 5.10 68.07
C GLU A 147 -7.66 5.14 68.92
N THR A 148 -6.51 4.90 68.29
CA THR A 148 -5.20 5.01 68.97
C THR A 148 -4.88 6.43 69.42
N ARG A 149 -5.29 7.47 68.66
CA ARG A 149 -5.15 8.87 69.11
C ARG A 149 -6.02 9.14 70.33
N GLU A 150 -7.29 8.71 70.31
CA GLU A 150 -8.20 8.90 71.44
C GLU A 150 -7.73 8.14 72.69
N ARG A 151 -7.27 6.89 72.55
CA ARG A 151 -6.66 6.12 73.65
C ARG A 151 -5.47 6.84 74.26
N ARG A 152 -4.56 7.39 73.44
CA ARG A 152 -3.41 8.16 73.95
C ARG A 152 -3.82 9.40 74.73
N VAL A 153 -4.84 10.12 74.25
CA VAL A 153 -5.39 11.28 74.98
C VAL A 153 -5.99 10.85 76.32
N PHE A 154 -6.71 9.73 76.35
CA PHE A 154 -7.27 9.18 77.58
C PHE A 154 -6.19 8.73 78.57
N GLU A 155 -5.19 7.98 78.10
CA GLU A 155 -4.03 7.55 78.91
C GLU A 155 -3.29 8.75 79.50
N HIS A 156 -3.09 9.81 78.69
CA HIS A 156 -2.45 11.04 79.15
C HIS A 156 -3.28 11.78 80.21
N ALA A 157 -4.59 11.90 80.03
CA ALA A 157 -5.49 12.50 81.01
C ALA A 157 -5.57 11.69 82.32
N ALA A 158 -5.58 10.36 82.23
CA ALA A 158 -5.54 9.47 83.38
C ALA A 158 -4.20 9.60 84.15
N ALA A 159 -3.07 9.66 83.43
CA ALA A 159 -1.76 9.88 84.03
C ALA A 159 -1.66 11.24 84.75
N HIS A 160 -2.18 12.31 84.13
CA HIS A 160 -2.25 13.62 84.76
C HIS A 160 -3.14 13.63 86.01
N SER A 161 -4.29 12.95 85.98
CA SER A 161 -5.19 12.85 87.13
C SER A 161 -4.56 12.05 88.28
N LEU A 162 -3.87 10.95 87.96
CA LEU A 162 -3.09 10.18 88.94
C LEU A 162 -1.98 11.01 89.57
N GLN A 163 -1.26 11.80 88.78
CA GLN A 163 -0.22 12.69 89.29
C GLN A 163 -0.80 13.76 90.22
N ALA A 164 -1.90 14.42 89.84
CA ALA A 164 -2.57 15.41 90.68
C ALA A 164 -3.06 14.81 92.01
N LEU A 165 -3.58 13.58 91.99
CA LEU A 165 -3.97 12.87 93.22
C LEU A 165 -2.77 12.55 94.11
N CYS A 166 -1.63 12.15 93.53
CA CYS A 166 -0.40 11.90 94.28
C CYS A 166 0.14 13.19 94.92
N GLU A 167 0.10 14.32 94.22
CA GLU A 167 0.52 15.63 94.72
C GLU A 167 -0.40 16.09 95.87
N ALA A 168 -1.72 15.99 95.71
CA ALA A 168 -2.68 16.33 96.76
C ALA A 168 -2.53 15.43 98.01
N ALA A 169 -2.26 14.13 97.83
CA ALA A 169 -2.00 13.22 98.95
C ALA A 169 -0.73 13.61 99.73
N ALA A 170 0.32 14.07 99.04
CA ALA A 170 1.54 14.56 99.66
C ALA A 170 1.30 15.85 100.47
N GLU A 171 0.47 16.77 99.96
CA GLU A 171 0.09 17.99 100.68
C GLU A 171 -0.66 17.67 101.98
N VAL A 172 -1.65 16.76 101.94
CA VAL A 172 -2.40 16.32 103.13
C VAL A 172 -1.49 15.68 104.16
N PHE A 173 -0.51 14.87 103.71
CA PHE A 173 0.48 14.26 104.60
C PHE A 173 1.33 15.32 105.31
N ASN A 174 1.79 16.34 104.58
CA ASN A 174 2.58 17.44 105.14
C ASN A 174 1.79 18.27 106.17
N VAL A 175 0.52 18.58 105.89
CA VAL A 175 -0.36 19.29 106.84
C VAL A 175 -0.56 18.48 108.13
N ARG A 176 -0.77 17.16 108.02
CA ARG A 176 -0.88 16.27 109.19
C ARG A 176 0.39 16.27 110.03
N MET A 177 1.56 16.19 109.40
CA MET A 177 2.84 16.23 110.09
C MET A 177 3.06 17.56 110.82
N TRP A 178 2.71 18.69 110.19
CA TRP A 178 2.82 20.01 110.79
C TRP A 178 1.89 20.20 111.99
N ALA A 179 0.64 19.73 111.89
CA ALA A 179 -0.32 19.76 113.00
C ALA A 179 0.12 18.88 114.19
N ALA A 180 0.73 17.72 113.92
CA ALA A 180 1.30 16.87 114.96
C ALA A 180 2.48 17.56 115.68
N ALA A 181 3.35 18.26 114.94
CA ALA A 181 4.46 19.03 115.51
C ALA A 181 3.97 20.21 116.37
N GLN A 182 2.93 20.92 115.95
CA GLN A 182 2.33 22.01 116.74
C GLN A 182 1.72 21.51 118.05
N LYS A 183 0.97 20.39 118.03
CA LYS A 183 0.39 19.80 119.24
C LYS A 183 1.46 19.41 120.27
N ALA A 184 2.59 18.87 119.82
CA ALA A 184 3.72 18.56 120.69
C ALA A 184 4.35 19.82 121.31
N ALA A 185 4.46 20.92 120.57
CA ALA A 185 5.00 22.18 121.07
C ALA A 185 4.09 22.87 122.08
N THR A 186 2.77 22.86 121.88
CA THR A 186 1.81 23.45 122.84
C THR A 186 1.70 22.63 124.12
N GLY A 187 1.82 21.29 124.03
CA GLY A 187 1.77 20.40 125.19
C GLY A 187 2.90 20.64 126.20
N SER A 188 4.10 21.01 125.76
CA SER A 188 5.23 21.31 126.68
C SER A 188 5.07 22.65 127.40
N THR A 189 4.42 23.65 126.79
CA THR A 189 4.19 24.95 127.41
C THR A 189 3.15 24.92 128.53
N ILE A 190 2.10 24.10 128.40
CA ILE A 190 1.03 24.00 129.40
C ILE A 190 1.56 23.39 130.71
N ALA A 191 2.40 22.35 130.61
CA ALA A 191 3.00 21.70 131.77
C ALA A 191 3.91 22.63 132.62
N HIS A 192 4.50 23.67 132.00
CA HIS A 192 5.31 24.66 132.71
C HIS A 192 4.47 25.62 133.56
N TRP A 193 3.30 26.04 133.07
CA TRP A 193 2.39 26.94 133.78
C TRP A 193 1.72 26.26 134.98
N GLU A 194 1.42 24.96 134.88
CA GLU A 194 0.84 24.17 135.98
C GLU A 194 1.80 24.03 137.17
N ALA A 195 3.11 23.94 136.92
CA ALA A 195 4.13 23.87 137.98
C ALA A 195 4.33 25.21 138.72
N TRP A 196 4.10 26.34 138.06
CA TRP A 196 4.22 27.68 138.64
C TRP A 196 3.05 28.04 139.58
N HIS A 197 1.85 27.54 139.28
CA HIS A 197 0.67 27.75 140.12
C HIS A 197 0.71 26.97 141.45
N ALA A 198 1.35 25.81 141.48
CA ALA A 198 1.45 24.98 142.69
C ALA A 198 2.33 25.62 143.77
N THR A 199 3.34 26.42 143.40
CA THR A 199 4.27 27.05 144.36
C THR A 199 3.71 28.33 144.99
N THR A 200 2.84 29.05 144.29
CA THR A 200 2.20 30.29 144.78
C THR A 200 1.08 30.01 145.79
N GLN A 201 0.45 28.84 145.72
CA GLN A 201 -0.64 28.47 146.64
C GLN A 201 -0.16 28.15 148.05
N GLN A 202 1.10 27.72 148.21
CA GLN A 202 1.69 27.30 149.49
C GLN A 202 2.14 28.49 150.38
N GLU A 203 2.30 29.69 149.83
CA GLU A 203 2.67 30.90 150.57
C GLU A 203 1.45 31.61 151.23
N HIS A 204 0.25 31.38 150.70
CA HIS A 204 -0.98 32.02 151.17
C HIS A 204 -1.63 31.33 152.39
N GLU A 205 -1.28 30.07 152.68
CA GLU A 205 -1.90 29.29 153.76
C GLU A 205 -1.34 29.62 155.17
N ASN A 206 -0.15 30.22 155.28
CA ASN A 206 0.50 30.53 156.57
C ASN A 206 0.05 31.85 157.24
N ALA A 207 -0.64 32.75 156.53
CA ALA A 207 -0.99 34.08 157.04
C ALA A 207 -2.42 34.19 157.64
N ALA A 208 -3.28 33.19 157.45
CA ALA A 208 -4.72 33.30 157.68
C ALA A 208 -5.23 32.77 159.04
N GLU A 209 -4.40 32.13 159.87
CA GLU A 209 -4.86 31.41 161.07
C GLU A 209 -5.31 32.30 162.25
N LYS A 210 -5.02 33.62 162.28
CA LYS A 210 -5.30 34.50 163.45
C LYS A 210 -6.62 35.29 163.40
N HIS A 211 -7.37 35.28 162.29
CA HIS A 211 -8.65 36.03 162.18
C HIS A 211 -9.89 35.13 162.05
N ALA A 212 -9.75 33.84 162.34
CA ALA A 212 -10.68 32.81 161.89
C ALA A 212 -11.84 32.46 162.84
N GLN A 213 -12.03 33.05 164.03
CA GLN A 213 -13.06 32.56 164.96
C GLN A 213 -14.37 33.38 165.05
N ALA A 214 -14.45 34.55 164.39
CA ALA A 214 -15.68 35.35 164.35
C ALA A 214 -16.42 35.36 162.99
N LEU A 215 -15.76 34.99 161.88
CA LEU A 215 -16.34 35.01 160.51
C LEU A 215 -16.93 33.66 160.04
N ARG A 216 -16.72 32.57 160.77
CA ARG A 216 -17.08 31.19 160.34
C ARG A 216 -18.57 30.89 160.15
N ARG A 217 -19.49 31.78 160.55
CA ARG A 217 -20.94 31.54 160.35
C ARG A 217 -21.54 32.31 159.17
N ALA A 218 -20.89 33.36 158.66
CA ALA A 218 -21.33 34.09 157.47
C ALA A 218 -20.63 33.60 156.17
N GLU A 219 -19.44 33.02 156.27
CA GLU A 219 -18.67 32.56 155.10
C GLU A 219 -19.18 31.24 154.47
N HIS A 220 -19.89 30.40 155.22
CA HIS A 220 -20.35 29.11 154.69
C HIS A 220 -21.46 29.26 153.65
N GLU A 221 -22.31 30.27 153.75
CA GLU A 221 -23.39 30.54 152.80
C GLU A 221 -22.86 31.22 151.52
N ALA A 222 -21.87 32.12 151.63
CA ALA A 222 -21.20 32.75 150.48
C ALA A 222 -20.34 31.76 149.66
N ARG A 223 -19.61 30.85 150.32
CA ARG A 223 -18.78 29.81 149.66
C ARG A 223 -19.61 28.82 148.86
N HIS A 224 -20.84 28.53 149.31
CA HIS A 224 -21.73 27.61 148.59
C HIS A 224 -22.28 28.23 147.30
N GLN A 225 -22.53 29.55 147.28
CA GLN A 225 -22.98 30.26 146.08
C GLN A 225 -21.84 30.47 145.07
N ALA A 226 -20.61 30.76 145.51
CA ALA A 226 -19.43 30.89 144.64
C ALA A 226 -19.10 29.59 143.88
N ARG A 227 -19.13 28.44 144.55
CA ARG A 227 -18.87 27.13 143.92
C ARG A 227 -19.92 26.75 142.87
N ARG A 228 -21.19 27.17 143.05
CA ARG A 228 -22.23 26.97 142.03
C ARG A 228 -22.02 27.87 140.81
N ALA A 229 -21.55 29.11 141.01
CA ALA A 229 -21.23 30.03 139.91
C ALA A 229 -20.00 29.56 139.11
N GLU A 230 -18.95 29.07 139.76
CA GLU A 230 -17.75 28.55 139.10
C GLU A 230 -18.03 27.28 138.29
N ALA A 231 -18.84 26.36 138.82
CA ALA A 231 -19.27 25.17 138.08
C ALA A 231 -20.13 25.54 136.86
N ALA A 232 -21.02 26.52 136.99
CA ALA A 232 -21.80 27.03 135.87
C ALA A 232 -20.91 27.72 134.81
N HIS A 233 -19.85 28.42 135.25
CA HIS A 233 -18.91 29.10 134.34
C HIS A 233 -18.04 28.11 133.55
N ARG A 234 -17.52 27.06 134.19
CA ARG A 234 -16.76 25.99 133.51
C ARG A 234 -17.62 25.25 132.49
N ASN A 235 -18.86 24.91 132.87
CA ASN A 235 -19.79 24.27 131.95
C ASN A 235 -20.13 25.19 130.75
N ALA A 236 -20.20 26.51 130.96
CA ALA A 236 -20.41 27.47 129.88
C ALA A 236 -19.19 27.59 128.94
N GLU A 237 -17.97 27.54 129.47
CA GLU A 237 -16.73 27.57 128.68
C GLU A 237 -16.51 26.27 127.89
N GLU A 238 -16.75 25.11 128.48
CA GLU A 238 -16.71 23.82 127.79
C GLU A 238 -17.76 23.76 126.67
N MET A 239 -18.99 24.24 126.94
CA MET A 239 -20.02 24.36 125.92
C MET A 239 -19.63 25.36 124.81
N ALA A 240 -18.98 26.47 125.14
CA ALA A 240 -18.51 27.44 124.15
C ALA A 240 -17.40 26.84 123.26
N GLN A 241 -16.46 26.08 123.83
CA GLN A 241 -15.41 25.39 123.08
C GLN A 241 -15.98 24.28 122.18
N LEU A 242 -16.96 23.51 122.68
CA LEU A 242 -17.65 22.50 121.88
C LEU A 242 -18.43 23.12 120.72
N LEU A 243 -19.13 24.22 120.95
CA LEU A 243 -19.84 24.96 119.90
C LEU A 243 -18.86 25.58 118.89
N ALA A 244 -17.72 26.11 119.33
CA ALA A 244 -16.69 26.63 118.43
C ALA A 244 -16.05 25.52 117.57
N ALA A 245 -15.80 24.34 118.15
CA ALA A 245 -15.29 23.17 117.43
C ALA A 245 -16.32 22.63 116.42
N GLN A 246 -17.61 22.59 116.80
CA GLN A 246 -18.71 22.22 115.89
C GLN A 246 -18.84 23.22 114.73
N GLN A 247 -18.84 24.53 115.01
CA GLN A 247 -18.88 25.56 113.96
C GLN A 247 -17.68 25.47 113.02
N HIS A 248 -16.48 25.16 113.53
CA HIS A 248 -15.31 24.98 112.69
C HIS A 248 -15.44 23.72 111.80
N ALA A 249 -15.89 22.60 112.36
CA ALA A 249 -16.12 21.37 111.60
C ALA A 249 -17.20 21.56 110.50
N GLU A 250 -18.27 22.31 110.80
CA GLU A 250 -19.30 22.65 109.83
C GLU A 250 -18.78 23.55 108.70
N ARG A 251 -17.89 24.51 109.00
CA ARG A 251 -17.25 25.34 107.98
C ARG A 251 -16.36 24.52 107.05
N VAL A 252 -15.52 23.64 107.61
CA VAL A 252 -14.65 22.76 106.81
C VAL A 252 -15.48 21.81 105.95
N ALA A 253 -16.56 21.25 106.49
CA ALA A 253 -17.48 20.40 105.73
C ALA A 253 -18.22 21.18 104.62
N HIS A 254 -18.54 22.46 104.84
CA HIS A 254 -19.13 23.32 103.83
C HIS A 254 -18.13 23.65 102.71
N GLU A 255 -16.89 24.03 103.05
CA GLU A 255 -15.83 24.30 102.07
C GLU A 255 -15.53 23.08 101.20
N LEU A 256 -15.47 21.87 101.77
CA LEU A 256 -15.32 20.63 101.00
C LEU A 256 -16.47 20.41 100.01
N ARG A 257 -17.72 20.63 100.43
CA ARG A 257 -18.89 20.52 99.54
C ARG A 257 -18.87 21.55 98.42
N VAL A 258 -18.35 22.76 98.67
CA VAL A 258 -18.19 23.79 97.64
C VAL A 258 -17.14 23.36 96.61
N VAL A 259 -15.98 22.86 97.05
CA VAL A 259 -14.93 22.36 96.15
C VAL A 259 -15.42 21.12 95.36
N GLU A 260 -16.15 20.21 95.99
CA GLU A 260 -16.78 19.07 95.31
C GLU A 260 -17.80 19.54 94.25
N ALA A 261 -18.62 20.55 94.56
CA ALA A 261 -19.57 21.12 93.62
C ALA A 261 -18.86 21.82 92.45
N GLU A 262 -17.80 22.60 92.70
CA GLU A 262 -16.99 23.25 91.66
C GLU A 262 -16.29 22.24 90.75
N ALA A 263 -15.78 21.13 91.31
CA ALA A 263 -15.20 20.04 90.54
C ALA A 263 -16.26 19.32 89.69
N GLN A 264 -17.46 19.10 90.23
CA GLN A 264 -18.59 18.52 89.49
C GLN A 264 -19.05 19.43 88.35
N VAL A 265 -19.16 20.74 88.58
CA VAL A 265 -19.50 21.72 87.54
C VAL A 265 -18.42 21.75 86.45
N SER A 266 -17.15 21.75 86.84
CA SER A 266 -16.02 21.70 85.90
C SER A 266 -16.01 20.43 85.05
N LEU A 267 -16.39 19.28 85.64
CA LEU A 267 -16.55 18.02 84.92
C LEU A 267 -17.72 18.08 83.93
N VAL A 268 -18.85 18.65 84.33
CA VAL A 268 -20.01 18.85 83.44
C VAL A 268 -19.64 19.76 82.28
N ASP A 269 -18.94 20.88 82.52
CA ASP A 269 -18.47 21.77 81.47
C ASP A 269 -17.50 21.08 80.49
N LEU A 270 -16.60 20.24 81.00
CA LEU A 270 -15.69 19.44 80.17
C LEU A 270 -16.48 18.44 79.30
N LEU A 271 -17.48 17.76 79.88
CA LEU A 271 -18.34 16.83 79.16
C LEU A 271 -19.16 17.55 78.08
N VAL A 272 -19.74 18.72 78.39
CA VAL A 272 -20.46 19.55 77.41
C VAL A 272 -19.54 19.93 76.26
N ARG A 273 -18.32 20.40 76.54
CA ARG A 273 -17.33 20.73 75.49
C ARG A 273 -16.98 19.53 74.63
N ARG A 274 -16.80 18.34 75.24
CA ARG A 274 -16.54 17.10 74.50
C ARG A 274 -17.72 16.67 73.63
N CYS A 275 -18.94 16.77 74.14
CA CYS A 275 -20.16 16.49 73.38
C CYS A 275 -20.29 17.47 72.19
N THR A 276 -20.08 18.77 72.40
CA THR A 276 -20.13 19.75 71.31
C THR A 276 -19.01 19.55 70.27
N ALA A 277 -17.81 19.14 70.69
CA ALA A 277 -16.73 18.83 69.77
C ALA A 277 -17.01 17.54 68.98
N ALA A 278 -17.58 16.52 69.63
CA ALA A 278 -18.03 15.31 68.95
C ALA A 278 -19.14 15.62 67.95
N GLU A 279 -20.15 16.41 68.33
CA GLU A 279 -21.22 16.87 67.43
C GLU A 279 -20.67 17.63 66.22
N GLY A 280 -19.66 18.50 66.42
CA GLY A 280 -18.95 19.19 65.35
C GLY A 280 -18.25 18.20 64.40
N ASN A 281 -17.47 17.26 64.94
CA ASN A 281 -16.79 16.23 64.15
C ASN A 281 -17.78 15.33 63.38
N TRP A 282 -18.93 15.00 63.99
CA TRP A 282 -20.01 14.26 63.34
C TRP A 282 -20.64 15.06 62.20
N CYS A 283 -20.87 16.36 62.39
CA CYS A 283 -21.37 17.24 61.33
C CYS A 283 -20.38 17.32 60.16
N ASP A 284 -19.09 17.48 60.44
CA ASP A 284 -18.04 17.53 59.42
C ASP A 284 -17.94 16.21 58.66
N ALA A 285 -17.95 15.07 59.35
CA ALA A 285 -17.97 13.74 58.72
C ALA A 285 -19.20 13.53 57.82
N VAL A 286 -20.39 13.97 58.26
CA VAL A 286 -21.62 13.90 57.45
C VAL A 286 -21.52 14.79 56.21
N LEU A 287 -20.92 15.98 56.33
CA LEU A 287 -20.68 16.86 55.18
C LEU A 287 -19.68 16.22 54.21
N GLU A 288 -18.59 15.63 54.70
CA GLU A 288 -17.63 14.92 53.86
C GLU A 288 -18.29 13.74 53.13
N VAL A 289 -19.03 12.88 53.84
CA VAL A 289 -19.78 11.77 53.23
C VAL A 289 -20.75 12.28 52.17
N ARG A 290 -21.45 13.39 52.43
CA ARG A 290 -22.36 14.00 51.45
C ARG A 290 -21.60 14.52 50.22
N THR A 291 -20.44 15.14 50.39
CA THR A 291 -19.61 15.58 49.26
C THR A 291 -19.08 14.42 48.44
N VAL A 292 -18.62 13.36 49.09
CA VAL A 292 -18.17 12.11 48.43
C VAL A 292 -19.34 11.45 47.69
N THR A 293 -20.52 11.41 48.30
CA THR A 293 -21.74 10.86 47.67
C THR A 293 -22.15 11.68 46.44
N CYS A 294 -22.09 13.01 46.50
CA CYS A 294 -22.34 13.87 45.34
C CYS A 294 -21.29 13.68 44.25
N ARG A 295 -20.00 13.54 44.61
CA ARG A 295 -18.94 13.23 43.64
C ARG A 295 -19.16 11.88 42.98
N LEU A 296 -19.51 10.85 43.76
CA LEU A 296 -19.83 9.52 43.26
C LEU A 296 -21.05 9.55 42.31
N LYS A 297 -22.08 10.33 42.66
CA LYS A 297 -23.24 10.52 41.78
C LYS A 297 -22.83 11.15 40.44
N ASN A 298 -22.02 12.21 40.49
CA ASN A 298 -21.53 12.88 39.28
C ASN A 298 -20.66 11.93 38.42
N THR A 299 -19.76 11.14 39.04
CA THR A 299 -18.94 10.18 38.29
C THR A 299 -19.77 9.03 37.71
N MET A 300 -20.82 8.60 38.40
CA MET A 300 -21.79 7.63 37.86
C MET A 300 -22.56 8.21 36.66
N GLU A 301 -22.97 9.47 36.72
CA GLU A 301 -23.62 10.16 35.60
C GLU A 301 -22.65 10.31 34.41
N GLU A 302 -21.39 10.68 34.64
CA GLU A 302 -20.34 10.73 33.62
C GLU A 302 -20.08 9.36 33.00
N LEU A 303 -20.00 8.29 33.80
CA LEU A 303 -19.87 6.91 33.33
C LEU A 303 -21.08 6.49 32.48
N SER A 304 -22.30 6.87 32.90
CA SER A 304 -23.50 6.58 32.12
C SER A 304 -23.51 7.32 30.77
N GLY A 305 -23.06 8.58 30.75
CA GLY A 305 -22.89 9.36 29.52
C GLY A 305 -21.84 8.75 28.60
N LEU A 306 -20.69 8.34 29.16
CA LEU A 306 -19.64 7.65 28.40
C LEU A 306 -20.12 6.29 27.85
N SER A 307 -20.88 5.52 28.64
CA SER A 307 -21.47 4.26 28.19
C SER A 307 -22.40 4.47 26.99
N GLN A 308 -23.27 5.49 27.04
CA GLN A 308 -24.14 5.84 25.92
C GLN A 308 -23.35 6.24 24.67
N THR A 309 -22.29 7.04 24.82
CA THR A 309 -21.42 7.39 23.68
C THR A 309 -20.68 6.17 23.11
N HIS A 310 -20.31 5.22 23.96
CA HIS A 310 -19.67 3.97 23.53
C HIS A 310 -20.64 3.09 22.75
N GLU A 311 -21.87 2.92 23.23
CA GLU A 311 -22.93 2.20 22.51
C GLU A 311 -23.23 2.84 21.14
N GLN A 312 -23.28 4.17 21.07
CA GLN A 312 -23.43 4.88 19.80
C GLN A 312 -22.25 4.62 18.85
N ALA A 313 -21.02 4.65 19.35
CA ALA A 313 -19.84 4.36 18.56
C ALA A 313 -19.80 2.90 18.06
N LEU A 314 -20.28 1.94 18.86
CA LEU A 314 -20.42 0.55 18.43
C LEU A 314 -21.45 0.41 17.30
N VAL A 315 -22.60 1.08 17.39
CA VAL A 315 -23.60 1.11 16.32
C VAL A 315 -23.04 1.74 15.05
N GLU A 316 -22.32 2.86 15.16
CA GLU A 316 -21.65 3.49 14.00
C GLU A 316 -20.58 2.57 13.39
N LEU A 317 -19.83 1.83 14.21
CA LEU A 317 -18.83 0.86 13.76
C LEU A 317 -19.48 -0.31 13.02
N GLU A 318 -20.62 -0.82 13.48
CA GLU A 318 -21.40 -1.84 12.77
C GLU A 318 -21.94 -1.32 11.43
N GLN A 319 -22.48 -0.10 11.41
CA GLN A 319 -22.93 0.54 10.17
C GLN A 319 -21.77 0.73 9.18
N ASN A 320 -20.59 1.13 9.66
CA ASN A 320 -19.39 1.25 8.87
C ASN A 320 -18.90 -0.12 8.36
N ARG A 321 -18.94 -1.17 9.19
CA ARG A 321 -18.62 -2.55 8.77
C ARG A 321 -19.56 -3.03 7.66
N LEU A 322 -20.86 -2.77 7.78
CA LEU A 322 -21.84 -3.08 6.73
C LEU A 322 -21.57 -2.28 5.45
N ARG A 323 -21.18 -1.00 5.56
CA ARG A 323 -20.79 -0.18 4.41
C ARG A 323 -19.53 -0.71 3.73
N VAL A 324 -18.51 -1.11 4.49
CA VAL A 324 -17.29 -1.73 3.98
C VAL A 324 -17.59 -3.07 3.30
N SER A 325 -18.45 -3.91 3.87
CA SER A 325 -18.89 -5.18 3.25
C SER A 325 -19.63 -4.94 1.93
N LYS A 326 -20.48 -3.91 1.84
CA LYS A 326 -21.13 -3.53 0.58
C LYS A 326 -20.13 -3.04 -0.46
N LEU A 327 -19.11 -2.27 -0.04
CA LEU A 327 -18.06 -1.78 -0.93
C LEU A 327 -17.14 -2.92 -1.39
N SER A 328 -16.78 -3.87 -0.52
CA SER A 328 -15.97 -5.02 -0.91
C SER A 328 -16.68 -5.90 -1.93
N LYS A 329 -18.00 -6.13 -1.75
CA LYS A 329 -18.82 -6.82 -2.77
C LYS A 329 -18.82 -6.10 -4.11
N LYS A 330 -18.91 -4.76 -4.13
CA LYS A 330 -18.80 -3.99 -5.37
C LYS A 330 -17.41 -4.10 -5.99
N VAL A 331 -16.35 -4.12 -5.18
CA VAL A 331 -14.98 -4.31 -5.67
C VAL A 331 -14.81 -5.68 -6.31
N GLU A 332 -15.33 -6.75 -5.69
CA GLU A 332 -15.30 -8.09 -6.31
C GLU A 332 -16.11 -8.14 -7.60
N GLN A 333 -17.29 -7.52 -7.65
CA GLN A 333 -18.07 -7.37 -8.90
C GLN A 333 -17.28 -6.63 -9.99
N PHE A 334 -16.54 -5.58 -9.63
CA PHE A 334 -15.68 -4.89 -10.60
C PHE A 334 -14.50 -5.72 -11.06
N LYS A 335 -13.94 -6.59 -10.20
CA LYS A 335 -12.88 -7.52 -10.60
C LYS A 335 -13.41 -8.58 -11.56
N GLU A 336 -14.59 -9.14 -11.29
CA GLU A 336 -15.25 -10.08 -12.21
C GLU A 336 -15.51 -9.42 -13.57
N GLN A 337 -16.10 -8.22 -13.59
CA GLN A 337 -16.30 -7.44 -14.81
C GLN A 337 -14.99 -7.11 -15.52
N HIS A 338 -13.91 -6.83 -14.78
CA HIS A 338 -12.60 -6.58 -15.36
C HIS A 338 -12.03 -7.84 -16.02
N SER A 339 -12.13 -9.01 -15.36
CA SER A 339 -11.70 -10.27 -15.96
C SER A 339 -12.51 -10.65 -17.20
N GLU A 340 -13.83 -10.39 -17.22
CA GLU A 340 -14.65 -10.57 -18.42
C GLU A 340 -14.21 -9.64 -19.56
N LEU A 341 -13.86 -8.39 -19.25
CA LEU A 341 -13.34 -7.43 -20.23
C LEU A 341 -11.95 -7.84 -20.74
N GLU A 342 -11.08 -8.36 -19.88
CA GLU A 342 -9.78 -8.89 -20.27
C GLU A 342 -9.92 -10.11 -21.20
N GLU A 343 -10.82 -11.04 -20.89
CA GLU A 343 -11.14 -12.18 -21.76
C GLU A 343 -11.69 -11.73 -23.12
N LEU A 344 -12.60 -10.74 -23.14
CA LEU A 344 -13.12 -10.17 -24.38
C LEU A 344 -12.03 -9.44 -25.16
N GLN A 345 -11.14 -8.71 -24.51
CA GLN A 345 -10.00 -8.06 -25.14
C GLN A 345 -9.06 -9.11 -25.76
N GLN A 346 -8.78 -10.20 -25.06
CA GLN A 346 -7.92 -11.27 -25.55
C GLN A 346 -8.55 -12.02 -26.74
N ARG A 347 -9.87 -12.22 -26.74
CA ARG A 347 -10.61 -12.75 -27.89
C ARG A 347 -10.61 -11.79 -29.07
N CYS A 348 -10.76 -10.49 -28.82
CA CYS A 348 -10.67 -9.47 -29.88
C CYS A 348 -9.27 -9.43 -30.48
N SER A 349 -8.21 -9.51 -29.67
CA SER A 349 -6.84 -9.55 -30.18
C SER A 349 -6.57 -10.80 -31.00
N SER A 350 -7.02 -11.99 -30.55
CA SER A 350 -6.83 -13.22 -31.33
C SER A 350 -7.60 -13.18 -32.65
N GLN A 351 -8.84 -12.66 -32.65
CA GLN A 351 -9.60 -12.44 -33.88
C GLN A 351 -8.94 -11.41 -34.81
N GLN A 352 -8.30 -10.37 -34.25
CA GLN A 352 -7.58 -9.38 -35.03
C GLN A 352 -6.30 -9.96 -35.65
N GLU A 353 -5.58 -10.82 -34.95
CA GLU A 353 -4.43 -11.58 -35.48
C GLU A 353 -4.86 -12.55 -36.58
N GLU A 354 -5.97 -13.28 -36.39
CA GLU A 354 -6.55 -14.15 -37.42
C GLU A 354 -6.94 -13.35 -38.67
N LEU A 355 -7.60 -12.19 -38.51
CA LEU A 355 -7.94 -11.29 -39.61
C LEU A 355 -6.70 -10.73 -40.32
N GLN A 356 -5.65 -10.38 -39.59
CA GLN A 356 -4.37 -9.96 -40.19
C GLN A 356 -3.73 -11.09 -40.98
N SER A 357 -3.76 -12.33 -40.46
CA SER A 357 -3.26 -13.51 -41.16
C SER A 357 -4.05 -13.79 -42.45
N LEU A 358 -5.38 -13.62 -42.41
CA LEU A 358 -6.27 -13.79 -43.56
C LEU A 358 -6.04 -12.68 -44.59
N ARG A 359 -5.86 -11.43 -44.16
CA ARG A 359 -5.48 -10.33 -45.05
C ARG A 359 -4.13 -10.60 -45.70
N GLY A 360 -3.14 -11.09 -44.96
CA GLY A 360 -1.85 -11.50 -45.52
C GLY A 360 -1.98 -12.60 -46.58
N LYS A 361 -2.80 -13.63 -46.31
CA LYS A 361 -3.11 -14.70 -47.27
C LYS A 361 -3.82 -14.14 -48.51
N TYR A 362 -4.78 -13.23 -48.34
CA TYR A 362 -5.49 -12.60 -49.45
C TYR A 362 -4.57 -11.75 -50.32
N VAL A 363 -3.70 -10.93 -49.72
CA VAL A 363 -2.70 -10.14 -50.46
C VAL A 363 -1.76 -11.07 -51.24
N ALA A 364 -1.26 -12.14 -50.62
CA ALA A 364 -0.40 -13.10 -51.31
C ALA A 364 -1.10 -13.79 -52.49
N ILE A 365 -2.40 -14.09 -52.36
CA ILE A 365 -3.20 -14.63 -53.48
C ILE A 365 -3.41 -13.58 -54.57
N ALA A 366 -3.74 -12.34 -54.21
CA ALA A 366 -3.92 -11.24 -55.16
C ALA A 366 -2.62 -10.92 -55.92
N ASP A 367 -1.46 -10.98 -55.26
CA ASP A 367 -0.16 -10.78 -55.90
C ASP A 367 0.22 -11.96 -56.81
N LYS A 368 -0.09 -13.19 -56.40
CA LYS A 368 0.02 -14.37 -57.30
C LYS A 368 -0.88 -14.21 -58.53
N GLU A 369 -2.13 -13.77 -58.34
CA GLU A 369 -3.06 -13.51 -59.43
C GLU A 369 -2.55 -12.41 -60.37
N ARG A 370 -2.06 -11.29 -59.83
CA ARG A 370 -1.44 -10.21 -60.62
C ARG A 370 -0.24 -10.72 -61.43
N THR A 371 0.60 -11.55 -60.81
CA THR A 371 1.77 -12.15 -61.47
C THR A 371 1.33 -13.07 -62.62
N LEU A 372 0.32 -13.92 -62.38
CA LEU A 372 -0.26 -14.79 -63.41
C LEU A 372 -0.93 -13.99 -64.53
N ARG A 373 -1.65 -12.91 -64.21
CA ARG A 373 -2.24 -12.00 -65.20
C ARG A 373 -1.17 -11.30 -66.04
N TYR A 374 -0.07 -10.87 -65.42
CA TYR A 374 1.07 -10.29 -66.13
C TYR A 374 1.79 -11.30 -67.02
N GLN A 375 1.97 -12.53 -66.55
CA GLN A 375 2.52 -13.63 -67.36
C GLN A 375 1.59 -13.98 -68.53
N LEU A 376 0.28 -13.97 -68.30
CA LEU A 376 -0.71 -14.19 -69.35
C LEU A 376 -0.70 -13.04 -70.36
N SER A 377 -0.68 -11.78 -69.92
CA SER A 377 -0.68 -10.61 -70.81
C SER A 377 0.59 -10.59 -71.68
N THR A 378 1.76 -10.79 -71.09
CA THR A 378 3.03 -10.87 -71.83
C THR A 378 3.08 -12.07 -72.78
N SER A 379 2.50 -13.21 -72.39
CA SER A 379 2.34 -14.37 -73.27
C SER A 379 1.41 -14.08 -74.45
N THR A 380 0.28 -13.41 -74.21
CA THR A 380 -0.66 -13.02 -75.27
C THR A 380 -0.10 -11.94 -76.19
N GLU A 381 0.65 -10.96 -75.66
CA GLU A 381 1.35 -9.95 -76.47
C GLU A 381 2.43 -10.59 -77.34
N CYS A 382 3.20 -11.54 -76.80
CA CYS A 382 4.20 -12.28 -77.57
C CYS A 382 3.54 -13.15 -78.66
N ALA A 383 2.39 -13.77 -78.37
CA ALA A 383 1.61 -14.51 -79.36
C ALA A 383 1.03 -13.58 -80.44
N ALA A 384 0.52 -12.40 -80.06
CA ALA A 384 0.00 -11.40 -81.00
C ALA A 384 1.11 -10.86 -81.91
N ALA A 385 2.30 -10.57 -81.36
CA ALA A 385 3.47 -10.17 -82.15
C ALA A 385 3.93 -11.26 -83.12
N LYS A 386 3.88 -12.54 -82.71
CA LYS A 386 4.15 -13.67 -83.61
C LYS A 386 3.10 -13.80 -84.71
N LEU A 387 1.82 -13.60 -84.40
CA LEU A 387 0.74 -13.61 -85.39
C LEU A 387 0.88 -12.47 -86.38
N LEU A 388 1.16 -11.25 -85.92
CA LEU A 388 1.46 -10.10 -86.79
C LEU A 388 2.67 -10.39 -87.68
N GLY A 389 3.75 -10.98 -87.14
CA GLY A 389 4.90 -11.41 -87.94
C GLY A 389 4.56 -12.48 -88.99
N VAL A 390 3.64 -13.39 -88.67
CA VAL A 390 3.13 -14.38 -89.63
C VAL A 390 2.26 -13.70 -90.70
N GLU A 391 1.38 -12.78 -90.33
CA GLU A 391 0.55 -12.00 -91.26
C GLU A 391 1.40 -11.14 -92.21
N GLU A 392 2.43 -10.46 -91.71
CA GLU A 392 3.38 -9.72 -92.53
C GLU A 392 4.14 -10.64 -93.50
N SER A 393 4.52 -11.84 -93.04
CA SER A 393 5.18 -12.84 -93.88
C SER A 393 4.25 -13.40 -94.97
N LEU A 394 2.96 -13.57 -94.64
CA LEU A 394 1.92 -14.00 -95.56
C LEU A 394 1.66 -12.90 -96.62
N GLN A 395 1.48 -11.65 -96.20
CA GLN A 395 1.32 -10.52 -97.12
C GLN A 395 2.54 -10.34 -98.03
N ALA A 396 3.76 -10.57 -97.52
CA ALA A 396 4.96 -10.56 -98.34
C ALA A 396 5.00 -11.73 -99.35
N ALA A 397 4.50 -12.91 -98.97
CA ALA A 397 4.36 -14.06 -99.86
C ALA A 397 3.28 -13.85 -100.93
N GLU A 398 2.14 -13.26 -100.58
CA GLU A 398 1.07 -12.88 -101.52
C GLU A 398 1.56 -11.84 -102.53
N ARG A 399 2.28 -10.80 -102.08
CA ARG A 399 2.92 -9.82 -102.98
C ARG A 399 3.93 -10.49 -103.90
N ARG A 400 4.71 -11.45 -103.41
CA ARG A 400 5.65 -12.23 -104.25
C ARG A 400 4.92 -13.10 -105.27
N MET A 401 3.80 -13.73 -104.91
CA MET A 401 2.96 -14.46 -105.87
C MET A 401 2.40 -13.52 -106.94
N ALA A 402 1.86 -12.35 -106.57
CA ALA A 402 1.35 -11.38 -107.53
C ALA A 402 2.43 -10.94 -108.54
N VAL A 403 3.65 -10.66 -108.07
CA VAL A 403 4.80 -10.33 -108.94
C VAL A 403 5.18 -11.50 -109.86
N LEU A 404 5.09 -12.75 -109.38
CA LEU A 404 5.35 -13.94 -110.19
C LEU A 404 4.25 -14.21 -111.21
N GLU A 405 2.98 -13.96 -110.87
CA GLU A 405 1.85 -14.04 -111.79
C GLU A 405 1.92 -12.97 -112.88
N GLU A 406 2.30 -11.73 -112.54
CA GLU A 406 2.56 -10.68 -113.53
C GLU A 406 3.74 -11.03 -114.44
N ARG A 407 4.84 -11.59 -113.89
CA ARG A 407 5.95 -12.10 -114.71
C ARG A 407 5.52 -13.25 -115.62
N LEU A 408 4.66 -14.15 -115.15
CA LEU A 408 4.13 -15.24 -115.96
C LEU A 408 3.25 -14.70 -117.10
N ARG A 409 2.39 -13.71 -116.83
CA ARG A 409 1.58 -13.03 -117.86
C ARG A 409 2.45 -12.31 -118.88
N ALA A 410 3.46 -11.55 -118.44
CA ALA A 410 4.41 -10.90 -119.33
C ALA A 410 5.16 -11.92 -120.21
N LYS A 411 5.59 -13.06 -119.64
CA LYS A 411 6.22 -14.15 -120.42
C LYS A 411 5.26 -14.81 -121.41
N GLN A 412 3.97 -14.93 -121.08
CA GLN A 412 2.95 -15.42 -122.00
C GLN A 412 2.66 -14.42 -123.13
N GLU A 413 2.69 -13.12 -122.86
CA GLU A 413 2.56 -12.06 -123.86
C GLU A 413 3.79 -12.00 -124.78
N GLU A 414 5.00 -12.11 -124.24
CA GLU A 414 6.24 -12.26 -125.01
C GLU A 414 6.21 -13.51 -125.90
N ALA A 415 5.70 -14.64 -125.40
CA ALA A 415 5.54 -15.86 -126.18
C ALA A 415 4.52 -15.70 -127.32
N ARG A 416 3.41 -14.98 -127.09
CA ARG A 416 2.43 -14.64 -128.13
C ARG A 416 3.02 -13.68 -129.18
N ALA A 417 3.82 -12.70 -128.76
CA ALA A 417 4.54 -11.80 -129.66
C ALA A 417 5.53 -12.59 -130.53
N ALA A 418 6.35 -13.46 -129.93
CA ALA A 418 7.25 -14.34 -130.67
C ALA A 418 6.51 -15.31 -131.62
N GLN A 419 5.31 -15.77 -131.26
CA GLN A 419 4.49 -16.62 -132.12
C GLN A 419 3.92 -15.84 -133.32
N ASN A 420 3.58 -14.56 -133.12
CA ASN A 420 3.20 -13.64 -134.19
C ASN A 420 4.39 -13.29 -135.10
N ASP A 421 5.59 -13.11 -134.53
CA ASP A 421 6.82 -12.87 -135.29
C ASP A 421 7.23 -14.11 -136.11
N VAL A 422 7.07 -15.32 -135.57
CA VAL A 422 7.25 -16.57 -136.31
C VAL A 422 6.20 -16.69 -137.44
N ALA A 423 4.96 -16.26 -137.22
CA ALA A 423 3.94 -16.23 -138.27
C ALA A 423 4.24 -15.18 -139.34
N ALA A 424 4.80 -14.02 -138.97
CA ALA A 424 5.25 -12.98 -139.90
C ALA A 424 6.48 -13.43 -140.71
N LEU A 425 7.45 -14.09 -140.08
CA LEU A 425 8.61 -14.68 -140.74
C LEU A 425 8.23 -15.85 -141.66
N ARG A 426 7.22 -16.67 -141.30
CA ARG A 426 6.68 -17.71 -142.20
C ARG A 426 6.03 -17.10 -143.45
N ARG A 427 5.28 -16.00 -143.30
CA ARG A 427 4.72 -15.24 -144.44
C ARG A 427 5.81 -14.57 -145.29
N GLN A 428 6.88 -14.07 -144.68
CA GLN A 428 8.05 -13.54 -145.41
C GLN A 428 8.80 -14.64 -146.16
N VAL A 429 8.94 -15.85 -145.59
CA VAL A 429 9.56 -17.00 -146.28
C VAL A 429 8.71 -17.50 -147.46
N GLU A 430 7.38 -17.48 -147.34
CA GLU A 430 6.46 -17.81 -148.45
C GLU A 430 6.50 -16.74 -149.55
N GLN A 431 6.60 -15.45 -149.19
CA GLN A 431 6.82 -14.35 -150.14
C GLN A 431 8.20 -14.46 -150.83
N HIS A 432 9.25 -14.84 -150.11
CA HIS A 432 10.58 -15.05 -150.68
C HIS A 432 10.66 -16.27 -151.63
N ARG A 433 9.88 -17.33 -151.36
CA ARG A 433 9.73 -18.46 -152.30
C ARG A 433 9.02 -18.08 -153.59
N THR A 434 8.06 -17.16 -153.55
CA THR A 434 7.41 -16.62 -154.76
C THR A 434 8.32 -15.66 -155.54
N THR A 435 9.21 -14.93 -154.87
CA THR A 435 10.19 -14.06 -155.55
C THR A 435 11.38 -14.85 -156.13
N ASP A 436 11.80 -15.97 -155.53
CA ASP A 436 12.85 -16.84 -156.09
C ASP A 436 12.41 -17.54 -157.40
N ALA A 437 11.12 -17.89 -157.52
CA ALA A 437 10.55 -18.42 -158.75
C ALA A 437 10.50 -17.38 -159.90
N VAL A 438 10.40 -16.08 -159.57
CA VAL A 438 10.47 -14.97 -160.53
C VAL A 438 11.93 -14.62 -160.86
N LEU A 439 12.85 -14.74 -159.89
CA LEU A 439 14.28 -14.48 -160.08
C LEU A 439 15.00 -15.52 -160.96
N GLN A 440 14.54 -16.78 -160.96
CA GLN A 440 15.03 -17.79 -161.92
C GLN A 440 14.56 -17.52 -163.36
N ALA A 441 13.44 -16.82 -163.56
CA ALA A 441 12.98 -16.38 -164.88
C ALA A 441 13.72 -15.12 -165.36
N THR A 442 14.08 -14.19 -164.46
CA THR A 442 14.87 -12.99 -164.81
C THR A 442 16.37 -13.24 -164.95
N GLN A 443 16.88 -14.41 -164.51
CA GLN A 443 18.23 -14.88 -164.83
C GLN A 443 18.45 -15.17 -166.33
N GLN A 444 17.41 -15.30 -167.15
CA GLN A 444 17.54 -15.56 -168.59
C GLN A 444 17.51 -14.29 -169.46
N GLN A 445 17.09 -13.13 -168.93
CA GLN A 445 17.04 -11.85 -169.66
C GLN A 445 18.16 -10.85 -169.29
N LEU A 446 18.81 -10.99 -168.12
CA LEU A 446 19.87 -10.07 -167.66
C LEU A 446 21.30 -10.44 -168.12
N ARG A 447 21.49 -11.56 -168.84
CA ARG A 447 22.77 -11.89 -169.49
C ARG A 447 23.06 -11.03 -170.73
N GLU A 448 22.11 -10.22 -171.19
CA GLU A 448 22.24 -9.39 -172.39
C GLU A 448 22.52 -7.90 -172.11
N THR A 449 22.49 -7.40 -170.85
CA THR A 449 22.42 -5.94 -170.61
C THR A 449 23.33 -5.30 -169.53
N GLU A 450 24.37 -5.96 -168.99
CA GLU A 450 25.22 -5.33 -167.94
C GLU A 450 26.71 -5.30 -168.28
N LYS A 451 27.02 -4.71 -169.44
CA LYS A 451 28.37 -4.24 -169.84
C LYS A 451 28.67 -2.79 -169.39
N HIS A 452 27.87 -2.16 -168.52
CA HIS A 452 28.09 -0.76 -168.12
C HIS A 452 27.74 -0.50 -166.65
N ALA A 453 28.73 -0.02 -165.87
CA ALA A 453 28.65 0.91 -164.73
C ALA A 453 29.47 0.47 -163.49
N PHE A 454 30.77 0.72 -163.59
CA PHE A 454 31.76 0.77 -162.51
C PHE A 454 31.86 2.24 -162.05
N ASN A 455 31.55 2.54 -160.77
CA ASN A 455 32.08 3.62 -159.91
C ASN A 455 31.08 4.05 -158.81
N PHE A 456 31.49 4.00 -157.53
CA PHE A 456 31.23 4.97 -156.43
C PHE A 456 31.25 4.28 -155.04
N GLN A 457 32.43 4.23 -154.39
CA GLN A 457 32.66 3.50 -153.14
C GLN A 457 33.58 4.23 -152.13
N GLU A 458 33.61 5.57 -152.09
CA GLU A 458 34.66 6.34 -151.38
C GLU A 458 34.18 7.28 -150.24
N ALA A 459 32.99 7.09 -149.66
CA ALA A 459 32.40 8.04 -148.68
C ALA A 459 32.14 7.46 -147.25
N LEU A 460 32.99 6.56 -146.74
CA LEU A 460 32.73 5.78 -145.51
C LEU A 460 33.40 6.27 -144.19
N GLU A 461 34.50 7.02 -144.13
CA GLU A 461 35.39 6.89 -142.95
C GLU A 461 35.41 8.00 -141.87
N THR A 462 34.76 9.17 -142.02
CA THR A 462 35.01 10.33 -141.12
C THR A 462 34.09 10.49 -139.90
N LEU A 463 33.01 9.72 -139.76
CA LEU A 463 31.91 10.00 -138.80
C LEU A 463 32.07 9.41 -137.38
N LYS A 464 33.18 8.73 -137.05
CA LYS A 464 33.30 7.94 -135.80
C LYS A 464 34.10 8.59 -134.65
N VAL A 465 34.81 9.70 -134.88
CA VAL A 465 35.76 10.26 -133.89
C VAL A 465 35.13 11.29 -132.92
N GLU A 466 34.03 11.94 -133.27
CA GLU A 466 33.50 13.10 -132.50
C GLU A 466 32.66 12.76 -131.25
N HIS A 467 32.32 11.49 -131.00
CA HIS A 467 31.31 11.13 -129.97
C HIS A 467 31.86 10.82 -128.56
N GLN A 468 33.18 10.84 -128.33
CA GLN A 468 33.78 10.38 -127.06
C GLN A 468 34.09 11.49 -126.04
N GLU A 469 34.12 12.77 -126.41
CA GLU A 469 34.56 13.86 -125.50
C GLU A 469 33.44 14.47 -124.64
N GLN A 470 32.16 14.23 -124.93
CA GLN A 470 31.04 14.92 -124.25
C GLN A 470 30.63 14.32 -122.89
N LEU A 471 31.15 13.15 -122.50
CA LEU A 471 30.67 12.39 -121.34
C LEU A 471 31.36 12.72 -119.99
N GLN A 472 32.50 13.42 -119.99
CA GLN A 472 33.27 13.71 -118.76
C GLN A 472 32.85 15.00 -118.03
N ALA A 473 32.24 15.98 -118.70
CA ALA A 473 31.90 17.28 -118.11
C ALA A 473 30.65 17.30 -117.19
N ALA A 474 29.82 16.24 -117.21
CA ALA A 474 28.56 16.19 -116.45
C ALA A 474 28.73 15.70 -114.99
N ARG A 475 29.87 15.07 -114.64
CA ARG A 475 30.07 14.42 -113.33
C ARG A 475 30.53 15.37 -112.22
N ASP A 476 31.16 16.50 -112.55
CA ASP A 476 31.77 17.40 -111.55
C ASP A 476 30.80 18.42 -110.91
N ARG A 477 29.59 18.61 -111.48
CA ARG A 477 28.62 19.61 -110.99
C ARG A 477 27.75 19.13 -109.82
N HIS A 478 27.65 17.82 -109.59
CA HIS A 478 26.72 17.23 -108.63
C HIS A 478 27.28 17.13 -107.19
N ALA A 479 28.59 17.32 -107.01
CA ALA A 479 29.29 17.18 -105.73
C ALA A 479 29.25 18.46 -104.86
N THR A 480 29.03 19.64 -105.45
CA THR A 480 29.05 20.93 -104.74
C THR A 480 27.71 21.29 -104.07
N GLU A 481 26.58 20.72 -104.50
CA GLU A 481 25.25 21.00 -103.94
C GLU A 481 24.97 20.27 -102.61
N MET A 482 25.60 19.11 -102.39
CA MET A 482 25.40 18.31 -101.16
C MET A 482 26.12 18.87 -99.92
N ALA A 483 27.15 19.70 -100.10
CA ALA A 483 27.91 20.30 -99.00
C ALA A 483 27.17 21.49 -98.34
N ALA A 484 26.38 22.25 -99.11
CA ALA A 484 25.68 23.45 -98.62
C ALA A 484 24.44 23.15 -97.74
N LEU A 485 23.87 21.95 -97.83
CA LEU A 485 22.69 21.54 -97.05
C LEU A 485 23.03 20.96 -95.66
N ALA A 486 24.30 20.64 -95.39
CA ALA A 486 24.76 20.09 -94.11
C ALA A 486 25.05 21.18 -93.06
N GLU A 487 25.62 22.32 -93.46
CA GLU A 487 25.97 23.42 -92.54
C GLU A 487 24.74 24.15 -91.96
N ALA A 488 23.65 24.29 -92.72
CA ALA A 488 22.43 24.97 -92.25
C ALA A 488 21.65 24.20 -91.16
N ASN A 489 21.93 22.91 -90.96
CA ASN A 489 21.21 22.04 -90.02
C ASN A 489 21.88 21.97 -88.63
N GLU A 490 23.17 22.30 -88.52
CA GLU A 490 23.91 22.31 -87.24
C GLU A 490 23.60 23.56 -86.39
N ASP A 491 23.34 24.72 -87.01
CA ASP A 491 23.03 25.98 -86.32
C ASP A 491 21.65 25.98 -85.64
N ALA A 492 20.66 25.26 -86.19
CA ALA A 492 19.33 25.13 -85.61
C ALA A 492 19.33 24.29 -84.31
N LEU A 493 20.19 23.26 -84.23
CA LEU A 493 20.32 22.38 -83.06
C LEU A 493 21.02 23.09 -81.86
N HIS A 494 21.94 24.02 -82.13
CA HIS A 494 22.65 24.77 -81.08
C HIS A 494 21.74 25.78 -80.36
N SER A 495 20.76 26.38 -81.06
CA SER A 495 19.81 27.34 -80.48
C SER A 495 18.77 26.70 -79.54
N GLN A 496 18.32 25.47 -79.83
CA GLN A 496 17.41 24.70 -78.96
C GLN A 496 18.12 24.14 -77.71
N ALA A 497 19.39 23.73 -77.83
CA ALA A 497 20.19 23.27 -76.70
C ALA A 497 20.48 24.38 -75.67
N ALA A 498 20.63 25.64 -76.12
CA ALA A 498 20.84 26.78 -75.23
C ALA A 498 19.58 27.16 -74.42
N GLN A 499 18.38 27.07 -75.03
CA GLN A 499 17.11 27.35 -74.35
C GLN A 499 16.72 26.27 -73.32
N ALA A 500 17.09 25.00 -73.56
CA ALA A 500 16.89 23.91 -72.61
C ALA A 500 17.81 24.04 -71.37
N ARG A 501 19.04 24.53 -71.56
CA ARG A 501 20.00 24.78 -70.45
C ARG A 501 19.59 25.97 -69.57
N ALA A 502 19.01 27.03 -70.14
CA ALA A 502 18.50 28.17 -69.36
C ALA A 502 17.31 27.78 -68.45
N ARG A 503 16.40 26.91 -68.94
CA ARG A 503 15.27 26.41 -68.14
C ARG A 503 15.67 25.43 -67.02
N ALA A 504 16.76 24.69 -67.22
CA ALA A 504 17.33 23.82 -66.19
C ALA A 504 17.96 24.64 -65.05
N VAL A 505 18.71 25.71 -65.37
CA VAL A 505 19.31 26.61 -64.37
C VAL A 505 18.24 27.35 -63.57
N GLU A 506 17.15 27.83 -64.20
CA GLU A 506 16.04 28.44 -63.45
C GLU A 506 15.27 27.44 -62.57
N ALA A 507 15.23 26.15 -62.92
CA ALA A 507 14.62 25.11 -62.10
C ALA A 507 15.52 24.73 -60.90
N GLU A 508 16.84 24.69 -61.11
CA GLU A 508 17.84 24.50 -60.05
C GLU A 508 17.88 25.69 -59.09
N GLU A 509 17.77 26.94 -59.57
CA GLU A 509 17.67 28.12 -58.69
C GLU A 509 16.38 28.13 -57.86
N ARG A 510 15.25 27.63 -58.40
CA ARG A 510 13.99 27.49 -57.64
C ARG A 510 14.08 26.36 -56.60
N ALA A 511 14.75 25.26 -56.92
CA ALA A 511 15.03 24.18 -55.98
C ALA A 511 15.98 24.61 -54.86
N GLN A 512 17.04 25.36 -55.18
CA GLN A 512 17.97 25.94 -54.21
C GLN A 512 17.28 26.97 -53.31
N ARG A 513 16.41 27.83 -53.85
CA ARG A 513 15.61 28.76 -53.01
C ARG A 513 14.62 28.03 -52.10
N ALA A 514 14.01 26.93 -52.56
CA ALA A 514 13.12 26.10 -51.74
C ALA A 514 13.89 25.35 -50.64
N GLU A 515 15.09 24.84 -50.93
CA GLU A 515 15.99 24.24 -49.95
C GLU A 515 16.51 25.28 -48.95
N GLU A 516 16.85 26.49 -49.38
CA GLU A 516 17.23 27.59 -48.49
C GLU A 516 16.08 28.03 -47.58
N THR A 517 14.84 28.09 -48.07
CA THR A 517 13.66 28.36 -47.23
C THR A 517 13.39 27.22 -46.26
N ALA A 518 13.53 25.97 -46.68
CA ALA A 518 13.36 24.81 -45.82
C ALA A 518 14.46 24.71 -44.75
N VAL A 519 15.70 25.11 -45.06
CA VAL A 519 16.81 25.20 -44.10
C VAL A 519 16.57 26.35 -43.12
N ARG A 520 16.09 27.52 -43.58
CA ARG A 520 15.73 28.64 -42.68
C ARG A 520 14.55 28.31 -41.77
N GLU A 521 13.54 27.60 -42.27
CA GLU A 521 12.41 27.10 -41.47
C GLU A 521 12.85 26.01 -40.49
N LYS A 522 13.72 25.09 -40.92
CA LYS A 522 14.33 24.09 -40.03
C LYS A 522 15.15 24.75 -38.94
N GLU A 523 15.97 25.75 -39.26
CA GLU A 523 16.74 26.53 -38.28
C GLU A 523 15.83 27.36 -37.37
N ALA A 524 14.73 27.92 -37.88
CA ALA A 524 13.74 28.63 -37.05
C ALA A 524 13.06 27.67 -36.07
N LEU A 525 12.63 26.48 -36.53
CA LEU A 525 12.09 25.42 -35.69
C LEU A 525 13.14 24.87 -34.71
N GLN A 526 14.42 24.84 -35.08
CA GLN A 526 15.51 24.44 -34.20
C GLN A 526 15.79 25.51 -33.14
N ARG A 527 15.68 26.81 -33.47
CA ARG A 527 15.75 27.92 -32.51
C ARG A 527 14.54 27.92 -31.58
N GLU A 528 13.35 27.64 -32.08
CA GLU A 528 12.14 27.48 -31.27
C GLU A 528 12.26 26.27 -30.35
N LEU A 529 12.71 25.11 -30.83
CA LEU A 529 12.99 23.95 -29.98
C LEU A 529 14.07 24.25 -28.94
N GLN A 530 15.12 24.99 -29.30
CA GLN A 530 16.15 25.44 -28.36
C GLN A 530 15.60 26.41 -27.31
N ALA A 531 14.69 27.31 -27.70
CA ALA A 531 13.98 28.20 -26.79
C ALA A 531 13.06 27.42 -25.85
N TRP A 532 12.30 26.44 -26.35
CA TRP A 532 11.49 25.54 -25.53
C TRP A 532 12.34 24.67 -24.60
N THR A 533 13.51 24.18 -25.04
CA THR A 533 14.44 23.47 -24.14
C THR A 533 15.05 24.40 -23.11
N ALA A 534 15.36 25.65 -23.47
CA ALA A 534 15.85 26.65 -22.53
C ALA A 534 14.77 27.03 -21.52
N GLU A 535 13.50 27.15 -21.93
CA GLU A 535 12.36 27.36 -21.04
C GLU A 535 12.10 26.15 -20.12
N VAL A 536 12.26 24.94 -20.63
CA VAL A 536 12.17 23.72 -19.80
C VAL A 536 13.33 23.67 -18.81
N ASP A 537 14.55 24.07 -19.20
CA ASP A 537 15.70 24.10 -18.31
C ASP A 537 15.66 25.28 -17.32
N THR A 538 15.08 26.43 -17.68
CA THR A 538 14.77 27.50 -16.72
C THR A 538 13.70 27.04 -15.74
N LEU A 539 12.63 26.39 -16.19
CA LEU A 539 11.60 25.80 -15.31
C LEU A 539 12.17 24.69 -14.41
N LYS A 540 13.10 23.85 -14.90
CA LYS A 540 13.84 22.89 -14.05
C LYS A 540 14.74 23.60 -13.05
N SER A 541 15.40 24.69 -13.44
CA SER A 541 16.23 25.49 -12.54
C SER A 541 15.39 26.24 -11.50
N GLU A 542 14.18 26.68 -11.84
CA GLU A 542 13.21 27.30 -10.95
C GLU A 542 12.58 26.27 -10.02
N LEU A 543 12.31 25.06 -10.51
CA LEU A 543 11.90 23.92 -9.69
C LEU A 543 13.02 23.50 -8.72
N ALA A 544 14.28 23.50 -9.18
CA ALA A 544 15.45 23.22 -8.34
C ALA A 544 15.68 24.33 -7.30
N ARG A 545 15.54 25.61 -7.67
CA ARG A 545 15.55 26.75 -6.74
C ARG A 545 14.36 26.71 -5.79
N GLY A 546 13.19 26.25 -6.25
CA GLY A 546 12.00 26.04 -5.43
C GLY A 546 12.21 24.93 -4.40
N ARG A 547 12.86 23.83 -4.81
CA ARG A 547 13.29 22.75 -3.91
C ARG A 547 14.36 23.21 -2.93
N GLN A 548 15.36 23.98 -3.37
CA GLN A 548 16.36 24.58 -2.48
C GLN A 548 15.75 25.60 -1.51
N ARG A 549 14.74 26.38 -1.93
CA ARG A 549 13.99 27.28 -1.03
C ARG A 549 13.14 26.49 -0.04
N ALA A 550 12.51 25.40 -0.47
CA ALA A 550 11.75 24.52 0.42
C ALA A 550 12.68 23.77 1.40
N GLU A 551 13.87 23.38 0.97
CA GLU A 551 14.91 22.79 1.82
C GLU A 551 15.51 23.84 2.76
N ALA A 552 15.76 25.07 2.31
CA ALA A 552 16.17 26.18 3.16
C ALA A 552 15.07 26.60 4.15
N GLU A 553 13.80 26.51 3.76
CA GLU A 553 12.65 26.73 4.65
C GLU A 553 12.51 25.58 5.64
N LYS A 554 12.78 24.33 5.22
CA LYS A 554 12.80 23.17 6.10
C LYS A 554 13.96 23.24 7.10
N THR A 555 15.16 23.62 6.67
CA THR A 555 16.30 23.82 7.57
C THR A 555 16.12 25.07 8.43
N ALA A 556 15.49 26.14 7.94
CA ALA A 556 15.11 27.29 8.75
C ALA A 556 14.02 26.92 9.78
N ARG A 557 13.06 26.07 9.43
CA ARG A 557 12.08 25.50 10.37
C ARG A 557 12.74 24.59 11.38
N GLU A 558 13.69 23.75 10.98
CA GLU A 558 14.45 22.89 11.89
C GLU A 558 15.37 23.71 12.82
N VAL A 559 15.98 24.80 12.33
CA VAL A 559 16.76 25.75 13.15
C VAL A 559 15.85 26.56 14.07
N LEU A 560 14.67 26.99 13.63
CA LEU A 560 13.68 27.67 14.47
C LEU A 560 13.04 26.71 15.48
N GLU A 561 12.87 25.44 15.14
CA GLU A 561 12.42 24.41 16.08
C GLU A 561 13.53 24.07 17.09
N GLN A 562 14.80 23.98 16.66
CA GLN A 562 15.95 23.82 17.55
C GLN A 562 16.16 25.06 18.42
N GLN A 563 15.94 26.27 17.90
CA GLN A 563 15.90 27.52 18.67
C GLN A 563 14.72 27.54 19.63
N SER A 564 13.52 27.09 19.23
CA SER A 564 12.39 27.00 20.16
C SER A 564 12.62 25.94 21.25
N ARG A 565 13.33 24.85 20.94
CA ARG A 565 13.70 23.79 21.89
C ARG A 565 14.83 24.23 22.81
N SER A 566 15.80 25.01 22.31
CA SER A 566 16.87 25.60 23.12
C SER A 566 16.36 26.78 23.95
N GLU A 567 15.46 27.61 23.43
CA GLU A 567 14.74 28.66 24.17
C GLU A 567 13.77 28.06 25.19
N SER A 568 13.10 26.93 24.90
CA SER A 568 12.27 26.21 25.87
C SER A 568 13.10 25.50 26.95
N SER A 569 14.39 25.26 26.69
CA SER A 569 15.39 24.74 27.63
C SER A 569 16.01 25.87 28.46
N VAL A 570 16.28 27.03 27.86
CA VAL A 570 16.73 28.25 28.56
C VAL A 570 15.59 28.85 29.40
N LEU A 571 14.34 28.84 28.94
CA LEU A 571 13.17 29.24 29.71
C LEU A 571 12.89 28.25 30.85
N ARG A 572 13.09 26.94 30.66
CA ARG A 572 13.02 25.97 31.78
C ARG A 572 14.14 26.19 32.80
N SER A 573 15.36 26.48 32.37
CA SER A 573 16.50 26.77 33.27
C SER A 573 16.52 28.19 33.86
N MET A 574 15.76 29.16 33.31
CA MET A 574 15.50 30.47 33.92
C MET A 574 14.28 30.46 34.86
N VAL A 575 13.29 29.62 34.59
CA VAL A 575 12.15 29.40 35.50
C VAL A 575 12.57 28.61 36.74
N GLU A 576 13.58 27.73 36.64
CA GLU A 576 14.16 27.04 37.80
C GLU A 576 15.18 27.88 38.60
N ARG A 577 15.58 29.07 38.10
CA ARG A 577 16.52 29.99 38.79
C ARG A 577 15.92 31.30 39.30
N SER A 578 14.59 31.44 39.26
CA SER A 578 13.89 32.63 39.79
C SER A 578 12.75 32.28 40.77
N PHE A 579 12.93 31.22 41.54
CA PHE A 579 12.03 30.84 42.63
C PHE A 579 12.58 31.11 44.04
N ASP A 580 13.55 32.01 44.18
CA ASP A 580 14.10 32.36 45.50
C ASP A 580 14.18 33.85 45.83
N ASP A 581 13.62 34.76 45.03
CA ASP A 581 13.53 36.15 45.50
C ASP A 581 12.32 36.94 45.01
N ALA A 582 11.84 37.77 45.93
CA ALA A 582 10.86 38.84 45.76
C ALA A 582 9.36 38.46 45.79
N ARG A 583 8.88 38.34 47.03
CA ARG A 583 7.63 39.00 47.45
C ARG A 583 7.55 40.42 46.87
N ARG A 584 6.46 40.74 46.16
CA ARG A 584 5.64 41.98 46.19
C ARG A 584 5.13 42.36 44.80
N GLY A 585 3.81 42.52 44.71
CA GLY A 585 3.20 43.60 43.92
C GLY A 585 2.55 43.23 42.58
N PRO A 586 1.56 44.00 42.13
CA PRO A 586 0.43 43.51 41.34
C PRO A 586 0.62 43.80 39.85
N GLN A 587 1.01 42.80 39.05
CA GLN A 587 1.02 42.90 37.59
C GLN A 587 0.51 41.63 36.87
N VAL A 588 -0.23 40.77 37.58
CA VAL A 588 -0.77 39.52 37.00
C VAL A 588 -2.11 39.74 36.28
N ALA A 589 -2.85 40.80 36.61
CA ALA A 589 -4.17 41.08 36.00
C ALA A 589 -4.08 41.60 34.55
N GLU A 590 -3.04 42.38 34.21
CA GLU A 590 -2.83 42.89 32.85
C GLU A 590 -2.26 41.84 31.88
N LEU A 591 -1.46 40.90 32.38
CA LEU A 591 -0.92 39.82 31.55
C LEU A 591 -1.99 38.75 31.22
N GLN A 592 -2.90 38.45 32.14
CA GLN A 592 -4.03 37.54 31.84
C GLN A 592 -5.04 38.14 30.85
N THR A 593 -5.24 39.46 30.86
CA THR A 593 -6.12 40.14 29.90
C THR A 593 -5.49 40.24 28.51
N ARG A 594 -4.18 40.50 28.40
CA ARG A 594 -3.46 40.46 27.11
C ARG A 594 -3.41 39.05 26.52
N MET A 595 -3.21 38.02 27.33
CA MET A 595 -3.19 36.62 26.87
C MET A 595 -4.56 36.15 26.36
N LYS A 596 -5.66 36.55 27.03
CA LYS A 596 -7.03 36.30 26.55
C LYS A 596 -7.32 37.03 25.23
N SER A 597 -6.85 38.27 25.06
CA SER A 597 -7.03 39.00 23.79
C SER A 597 -6.26 38.37 22.63
N LEU A 598 -5.05 37.84 22.89
CA LEU A 598 -4.23 37.16 21.88
C LEU A 598 -4.83 35.79 21.51
N GLN A 599 -5.35 35.03 22.47
CA GLN A 599 -6.06 33.77 22.21
C GLN A 599 -7.35 34.00 21.40
N GLN A 600 -8.09 35.08 21.68
CA GLN A 600 -9.28 35.43 20.93
C GLN A 600 -8.94 35.88 19.49
N ARG A 601 -7.85 36.63 19.32
CA ARG A 601 -7.35 37.04 18.00
C ARG A 601 -6.84 35.85 17.17
N ASN A 602 -6.20 34.88 17.81
CA ASN A 602 -5.75 33.65 17.15
C ASN A 602 -6.93 32.79 16.70
N ARG A 603 -7.96 32.64 17.53
CA ARG A 603 -9.20 31.94 17.15
C ARG A 603 -9.91 32.61 15.96
N LEU A 604 -9.96 33.95 15.94
CA LEU A 604 -10.54 34.69 14.81
C LEU A 604 -9.72 34.53 13.52
N LEU A 605 -8.39 34.47 13.62
CA LEU A 605 -7.51 34.22 12.46
C LEU A 605 -7.58 32.77 11.97
N GLU A 606 -7.69 31.79 12.87
CA GLU A 606 -7.92 30.39 12.50
C GLU A 606 -9.28 30.19 11.81
N GLU A 607 -10.33 30.86 12.29
CA GLU A 607 -11.63 30.85 11.62
C GLU A 607 -11.59 31.55 10.26
N ALA A 608 -10.90 32.68 10.14
CA ALA A 608 -10.71 33.37 8.86
C ALA A 608 -9.91 32.51 7.87
N CYS A 609 -8.88 31.80 8.32
CA CYS A 609 -8.11 30.85 7.52
C CYS A 609 -8.93 29.63 7.10
N ARG A 610 -9.79 29.08 7.98
CA ARG A 610 -10.72 28.00 7.60
C ARG A 610 -11.76 28.46 6.59
N ARG A 611 -12.32 29.66 6.74
CA ARG A 611 -13.27 30.23 5.77
C ARG A 611 -12.59 30.51 4.42
N SER A 612 -11.37 31.06 4.44
CA SER A 612 -10.54 31.25 3.24
C SER A 612 -10.23 29.93 2.53
N ALA A 613 -9.77 28.91 3.27
CA ALA A 613 -9.49 27.59 2.72
C ALA A 613 -10.75 26.91 2.16
N GLY A 614 -11.90 27.10 2.81
CA GLY A 614 -13.20 26.63 2.31
C GLY A 614 -13.62 27.32 1.01
N VAL A 615 -13.45 28.63 0.91
CA VAL A 615 -13.74 29.39 -0.33
C VAL A 615 -12.77 29.00 -1.44
N ILE A 616 -11.47 28.81 -1.15
CA ILE A 616 -10.49 28.35 -2.14
C ILE A 616 -10.83 26.93 -2.63
N ALA A 617 -11.27 26.03 -1.74
CA ALA A 617 -11.72 24.70 -2.13
C ALA A 617 -12.98 24.75 -3.01
N GLN A 618 -13.95 25.61 -2.67
CA GLN A 618 -15.16 25.82 -3.47
C GLN A 618 -14.86 26.46 -4.82
N LEU A 619 -13.92 27.41 -4.90
CA LEU A 619 -13.46 28.02 -6.15
C LEU A 619 -12.68 27.03 -7.02
N ARG A 620 -11.90 26.12 -6.41
CA ARG A 620 -11.22 25.03 -7.12
C ARG A 620 -12.21 24.00 -7.67
N GLU A 621 -13.25 23.65 -6.91
CA GLU A 621 -14.34 22.82 -7.40
C GLU A 621 -15.14 23.51 -8.50
N ALA A 622 -15.43 24.81 -8.36
CA ALA A 622 -16.13 25.59 -9.39
C ALA A 622 -15.30 25.68 -10.69
N LEU A 623 -14.00 25.93 -10.59
CA LEU A 623 -13.07 25.93 -11.73
C LEU A 623 -12.99 24.54 -12.39
N HIS A 624 -12.96 23.48 -11.60
CA HIS A 624 -12.96 22.11 -12.14
C HIS A 624 -14.29 21.77 -12.84
N ARG A 625 -15.43 22.22 -12.30
CA ARG A 625 -16.74 22.07 -12.95
C ARG A 625 -16.81 22.87 -14.26
N GLU A 626 -16.28 24.10 -14.28
CA GLU A 626 -16.22 24.94 -15.49
C GLU A 626 -15.29 24.38 -16.59
N GLN A 627 -14.15 23.79 -16.20
CA GLN A 627 -13.24 23.14 -17.14
C GLN A 627 -13.84 21.87 -17.74
N MET A 628 -14.64 21.13 -16.97
CA MET A 628 -15.38 19.97 -17.46
C MET A 628 -16.51 20.37 -18.41
N THR A 629 -17.26 21.44 -18.13
CA THR A 629 -18.29 21.98 -19.05
C THR A 629 -17.68 22.60 -20.31
N SER A 630 -16.52 23.28 -20.20
CA SER A 630 -15.81 23.82 -21.37
C SER A 630 -15.24 22.72 -22.28
N ARG A 631 -14.83 21.58 -21.71
CA ARG A 631 -14.46 20.38 -22.47
C ARG A 631 -15.66 19.72 -23.16
N THR A 632 -16.84 19.69 -22.52
CA THR A 632 -18.06 19.16 -23.16
C THR A 632 -18.65 20.09 -24.23
N LEU A 633 -18.52 21.40 -24.08
CA LEU A 633 -18.92 22.38 -25.09
C LEU A 633 -17.99 22.38 -26.33
N ARG A 634 -16.67 22.13 -26.16
CA ARG A 634 -15.76 21.94 -27.30
C ARG A 634 -15.98 20.62 -28.06
N LEU A 635 -16.53 19.59 -27.40
CA LEU A 635 -16.89 18.33 -28.05
C LEU A 635 -18.25 18.39 -28.77
N THR A 636 -19.15 19.30 -28.38
CA THR A 636 -20.44 19.52 -29.05
C THR A 636 -20.38 20.58 -30.15
N GLY A 637 -19.44 21.53 -30.08
CA GLY A 637 -19.21 22.55 -31.13
C GLY A 637 -18.63 22.04 -32.46
N ASN A 638 -18.02 20.84 -32.48
CA ASN A 638 -17.50 20.22 -33.71
C ASN A 638 -18.54 19.36 -34.45
N SER A 639 -19.81 19.40 -34.05
CA SER A 639 -20.91 18.64 -34.68
C SER A 639 -21.93 19.50 -35.44
N LEU A 640 -21.71 20.83 -35.53
CA LEU A 640 -22.58 21.76 -36.25
C LEU A 640 -21.77 22.79 -37.05
N SER A 641 -21.08 22.33 -38.10
CA SER A 641 -20.85 23.13 -39.32
C SER A 641 -20.67 22.17 -40.51
N ALA A 642 -21.80 21.82 -41.11
CA ALA A 642 -21.91 21.44 -42.52
C ALA A 642 -22.29 22.69 -43.31
#